data_AF-A0A9W6PPF8-F1
#
_entry.id   AF-A0A9W6PPF8-F1
#
_cell.length_a   1.000
_cell.length_b   1.000
_cell.length_c   1.000
_cell.angle_alpha   90.00
_cell.angle_beta   90.00
_cell.angle_gamma   90.00
#
_symmetry.space_group_name_H-M   'P 1'
#
loop_
_entity.id
_entity.type
_entity.pdbx_description
1 polymer ?
#
loop_
_entity_poly.entity_id
_entity_poly.type
_entity_poly.pdbx_seq_one_letter_code
_entity_poly.pdbx_strand_id
1 'polypeptide(L)'
;MDSDNRAGVRLADRAEGGPTAPEATPGAVGNGAPGGRPGCWQYLLDDGLDPAGRIPVHAVRASVPPADRTGTPGARRPNPRHGRPLPAPAPADAPAPGLPPLGAGRRPAGRALLSWLEDTRAPRLCRITGSSGSGRTHLLTWLAAACPPDHPRPGRRVHALLDAEGLTVRSATARLADLLGLSAGEPAELLEALQDGTPRTVVVTDLDRAGGPRLPDLPERLARELLVPLLSVPWLLLVVEAADGPAAEALTAAAPTGAVLDLDQPQWTDPAKYAAWCAGLPGHPVDPAATHPSPGLAQLAARTPGAAPDPARPPAERAAALAGAWWAAVPPAERAALAALAGAEGPISTALWATLPGADARSVAAAADLLPPPPMADRWRLRPEQLADLVTADSPPVDHAATMWEVAGGIPVRADGGPDLAASDPERLALLLRHASAGDPASPMLDEVDLLLHAEPAAVTAAFQYAEDSGRPATPLAEAWRRAAPDRAATARPADRAAVLHAHLTGRHDAAAAHCAELARQADTRWRAVWQHTPADGPCAATPGLGPSAGHLLLADGDGLHLADPATGRLHDDRPEPLHAPHPRALTATPFGGALLLDASGTLRSLTVRGAEGVPDGALAALDACTAVAAHEDVMVFGRPDGLTTYSEVSTGTAHRPEHPLHEGPVTALDVAPADGGVLVASGGEDGRVWTWMPGRPPLPAPVDQRPWPVTAVALGSTPAGLLLAAAWSDGLLRLRRWGERHHGADIRLGAAVRTLSVTPDGLVVVALPGSVLALTLVG
;
A
#
# COMPACT_ATOMS: atom_id res chain seq x y z
N MET A 1 -0.68 17.67 -39.37
CA MET A 1 0.49 18.06 -40.17
C MET A 1 0.88 19.46 -39.70
N ASP A 2 2.09 19.56 -39.13
CA ASP A 2 2.96 20.70 -38.77
C ASP A 2 2.32 21.99 -38.20
N SER A 3 2.85 22.72 -37.23
CA SER A 3 4.00 22.71 -36.30
C SER A 3 3.81 24.05 -35.55
N ASP A 4 3.82 24.17 -34.24
CA ASP A 4 5.02 24.41 -33.44
C ASP A 4 4.54 24.74 -32.02
N ASN A 5 4.98 23.99 -31.02
CA ASN A 5 5.01 24.48 -29.64
C ASN A 5 6.13 23.75 -28.89
N ARG A 6 7.37 24.06 -29.28
CA ARG A 6 8.58 23.69 -28.54
C ARG A 6 8.91 24.78 -27.53
N ALA A 7 8.47 24.59 -26.29
CA ALA A 7 9.12 25.18 -25.13
C ALA A 7 9.71 24.03 -24.30
N GLY A 8 10.90 23.58 -24.72
CA GLY A 8 11.66 22.55 -24.03
C GLY A 8 12.28 23.07 -22.75
N VAL A 9 12.19 22.26 -21.69
CA VAL A 9 13.02 22.35 -20.49
C VAL A 9 14.48 22.26 -20.92
N ARG A 10 15.27 23.31 -20.65
CA ARG A 10 16.73 23.29 -20.80
C ARG A 10 17.34 22.68 -19.55
N LEU A 11 18.29 21.75 -19.71
CA LEU A 11 19.26 21.43 -18.68
C LEU A 11 20.65 21.27 -19.30
N ALA A 12 21.62 21.76 -18.53
CA ALA A 12 22.98 22.18 -18.85
C ALA A 12 23.83 21.20 -19.69
N ASP A 13 24.45 21.75 -20.74
CA ASP A 13 25.67 21.21 -21.32
C ASP A 13 26.84 21.38 -20.33
N ARG A 14 27.59 20.30 -20.07
CA ARG A 14 28.88 20.36 -19.38
C ARG A 14 29.99 20.51 -20.42
N ALA A 15 30.81 21.56 -20.28
CA ALA A 15 32.06 21.73 -21.01
C ALA A 15 33.24 21.04 -20.28
N GLU A 16 34.14 20.47 -21.08
CA GLU A 16 35.35 19.74 -20.67
C GLU A 16 36.51 20.68 -20.23
N GLY A 17 37.25 20.24 -19.20
CA GLY A 17 38.74 20.24 -19.11
C GLY A 17 39.56 21.54 -19.03
N GLY A 18 40.33 21.71 -17.92
CA GLY A 18 41.61 22.45 -17.92
C GLY A 18 41.97 23.17 -16.60
N PRO A 19 43.22 23.07 -16.07
CA PRO A 19 43.53 23.29 -14.65
C PRO A 19 44.11 24.69 -14.34
N THR A 20 43.74 25.28 -13.20
CA THR A 20 44.60 26.15 -12.35
C THR A 20 43.82 26.59 -11.09
N ALA A 21 44.35 26.29 -9.91
CA ALA A 21 44.18 27.12 -8.70
C ALA A 21 45.20 28.29 -8.78
N PRO A 22 45.02 29.48 -8.15
CA PRO A 22 44.61 29.63 -6.75
C PRO A 22 43.76 30.88 -6.39
N GLU A 23 43.53 31.00 -5.08
CA GLU A 23 43.13 32.16 -4.27
C GLU A 23 41.65 32.31 -3.88
N ALA A 24 41.46 32.23 -2.55
CA ALA A 24 40.22 32.32 -1.82
C ALA A 24 39.72 33.76 -1.74
N THR A 25 38.41 33.95 -1.92
CA THR A 25 37.69 35.13 -1.42
C THR A 25 36.35 34.65 -0.85
N PRO A 26 36.05 34.86 0.44
CA PRO A 26 34.82 34.40 1.04
C PRO A 26 33.71 35.43 0.81
N GLY A 27 32.65 35.04 0.11
CA GLY A 27 31.42 35.83 0.06
C GLY A 27 30.71 35.83 -1.29
N ALA A 28 29.97 34.75 -1.59
CA ALA A 28 28.75 34.77 -2.40
C ALA A 28 28.14 33.36 -2.38
N VAL A 29 27.22 33.13 -1.45
CA VAL A 29 26.35 31.95 -1.46
C VAL A 29 25.35 32.15 -2.61
N GLY A 30 25.70 31.63 -3.78
CA GLY A 30 24.78 31.51 -4.91
C GLY A 30 23.83 30.34 -4.66
N ASN A 31 22.57 30.65 -4.35
CA ASN A 31 21.46 29.70 -4.31
C ASN A 31 21.27 29.00 -5.66
N GLY A 32 21.95 27.86 -5.86
CA GLY A 32 21.56 26.84 -6.82
C GLY A 32 20.58 25.87 -6.14
N ALA A 33 19.28 26.18 -6.19
CA ALA A 33 18.25 25.35 -5.59
C ALA A 33 18.09 23.99 -6.33
N PRO A 34 17.90 22.87 -5.61
CA PRO A 34 17.58 21.58 -6.21
C PRO A 34 16.08 21.57 -6.59
N GLY A 35 15.78 21.51 -7.89
CA GLY A 35 14.41 21.49 -8.42
C GLY A 35 13.68 20.15 -8.27
N GLY A 36 13.70 19.54 -7.08
CA GLY A 36 12.91 18.35 -6.77
C GLY A 36 11.52 18.73 -6.25
N ARG A 37 10.46 18.12 -6.79
CA ARG A 37 9.14 18.17 -6.13
C ARG A 37 9.28 17.47 -4.77
N PRO A 38 8.95 18.12 -3.63
CA PRO A 38 9.06 17.50 -2.32
C PRO A 38 8.22 16.21 -2.26
N GLY A 39 8.78 15.14 -1.67
CA GLY A 39 8.10 13.85 -1.51
C GLY A 39 8.16 12.87 -2.69
N CYS A 40 8.82 13.21 -3.81
CA CYS A 40 8.96 12.31 -4.96
C CYS A 40 10.36 11.66 -5.06
N TRP A 41 10.41 10.42 -5.54
CA TRP A 41 11.65 9.78 -5.93
C TRP A 41 12.20 10.40 -7.22
N GLN A 42 13.52 10.51 -7.32
CA GLN A 42 14.22 10.95 -8.52
C GLN A 42 14.85 9.75 -9.22
N TYR A 43 14.95 9.79 -10.55
CA TYR A 43 15.44 8.67 -11.34
C TYR A 43 16.54 9.14 -12.30
N LEU A 44 17.61 8.37 -12.37
CA LEU A 44 18.70 8.55 -13.32
C LEU A 44 18.46 7.62 -14.50
N LEU A 45 18.28 8.19 -15.70
CA LEU A 45 18.00 7.45 -16.93
C LEU A 45 19.27 7.32 -17.79
N ASP A 46 19.23 6.40 -18.75
CA ASP A 46 20.15 6.39 -19.88
C ASP A 46 19.91 7.62 -20.79
N ASP A 47 20.95 8.02 -21.51
CA ASP A 47 20.91 9.22 -22.36
C ASP A 47 19.89 9.07 -23.51
N GLY A 48 19.18 10.15 -23.83
CA GLY A 48 18.28 10.22 -25.00
C GLY A 48 16.83 9.75 -24.75
N LEU A 49 16.45 9.43 -23.52
CA LEU A 49 15.07 9.07 -23.16
C LEU A 49 14.22 10.28 -22.77
N ASP A 50 12.98 10.33 -23.28
CA ASP A 50 11.99 11.32 -22.87
C ASP A 50 11.34 10.92 -21.52
N PRO A 51 11.53 11.70 -20.44
CA PRO A 51 10.94 11.39 -19.14
C PRO A 51 9.41 11.53 -19.09
N ALA A 52 8.80 12.18 -20.10
CA ALA A 52 7.35 12.34 -20.18
C ALA A 52 6.63 11.07 -20.69
N GLY A 53 7.34 10.18 -21.40
CA GLY A 53 6.81 8.92 -21.93
C GLY A 53 6.95 7.73 -20.98
N ARG A 54 6.66 6.52 -21.47
CA ARG A 54 6.97 5.30 -20.72
C ARG A 54 8.47 5.07 -20.76
N ILE A 55 9.07 4.98 -19.58
CA ILE A 55 10.51 4.73 -19.43
C ILE A 55 10.70 3.23 -19.25
N PRO A 56 11.45 2.55 -20.13
CA PRO A 56 11.77 1.15 -19.95
C PRO A 56 12.58 0.95 -18.66
N VAL A 57 12.19 0.00 -17.81
CA VAL A 57 12.87 -0.25 -16.54
C VAL A 57 14.37 -0.49 -16.72
N HIS A 58 14.78 -1.20 -17.77
CA HIS A 58 16.18 -1.54 -18.02
C HIS A 58 17.06 -0.32 -18.32
N ALA A 59 16.45 0.83 -18.66
CA ALA A 59 17.13 2.08 -18.94
C ALA A 59 17.14 3.06 -17.76
N VAL A 60 16.58 2.66 -16.62
CA VAL A 60 16.72 3.40 -15.35
C VAL A 60 17.98 2.88 -14.67
N ARG A 61 19.00 3.72 -14.51
CA ARG A 61 20.30 3.35 -13.90
C ARG A 61 20.21 3.28 -12.37
N ALA A 62 19.50 4.23 -11.78
CA ALA A 62 19.39 4.38 -10.34
C ALA A 62 18.16 5.22 -9.97
N SER A 63 17.74 5.15 -8.71
CA SER A 63 16.78 6.05 -8.11
C SER A 63 17.37 6.72 -6.87
N VAL A 64 16.83 7.86 -6.49
CA VAL A 64 17.20 8.61 -5.28
C VAL A 64 15.90 8.88 -4.52
N PRO A 65 15.79 8.46 -3.25
CA PRO A 65 14.61 8.74 -2.45
C PRO A 65 14.42 10.25 -2.25
N PRO A 66 13.20 10.70 -1.93
CA PRO A 66 12.98 12.09 -1.54
C PRO A 66 13.88 12.49 -0.38
N ALA A 67 14.17 13.80 -0.28
CA ALA A 67 14.93 14.32 0.84
C ALA A 67 14.22 14.02 2.16
N ASP A 68 15.00 13.74 3.20
CA ASP A 68 14.46 13.54 4.54
C ASP A 68 13.89 14.85 5.14
N ARG A 69 13.39 14.77 6.37
CA ARG A 69 12.83 15.94 7.08
C ARG A 69 13.84 17.07 7.30
N THR A 70 15.14 16.77 7.28
CA THR A 70 16.23 17.75 7.39
C THR A 70 16.59 18.39 6.05
N GLY A 71 15.95 17.95 4.96
CA GLY A 71 16.23 18.39 3.60
C GLY A 71 17.45 17.71 2.98
N THR A 72 18.03 16.70 3.65
CA THR A 72 19.18 15.96 3.14
C THR A 72 18.70 15.01 2.04
N PRO A 73 19.23 15.09 0.81
CA PRO A 73 18.90 14.13 -0.24
C PRO A 73 19.29 12.73 0.20
N GLY A 74 18.39 11.76 0.05
CA GLY A 74 18.76 10.40 0.43
C GLY A 74 19.74 9.76 -0.55
N ALA A 75 20.31 8.63 -0.15
CA ALA A 75 21.38 7.99 -0.90
C ALA A 75 20.89 7.36 -2.21
N ARG A 76 21.71 7.51 -3.27
CA ARG A 76 21.43 6.94 -4.61
C ARG A 76 21.37 5.41 -4.54
N ARG A 77 20.29 4.82 -5.02
CA ARG A 77 20.03 3.37 -5.07
C ARG A 77 20.19 2.85 -6.50
N PRO A 78 21.07 1.88 -6.78
CA PRO A 78 21.14 1.23 -8.08
C PRO A 78 19.81 0.53 -8.42
N ASN A 79 19.38 0.60 -9.68
CA ASN A 79 18.21 -0.16 -10.12
C ASN A 79 18.60 -1.64 -10.33
N PRO A 80 17.96 -2.60 -9.62
CA PRO A 80 18.30 -4.02 -9.74
C PRO A 80 18.10 -4.60 -11.16
N ARG A 81 17.29 -3.94 -12.00
CA ARG A 81 16.96 -4.38 -13.36
C ARG A 81 17.68 -3.59 -14.46
N HIS A 82 18.56 -2.66 -14.10
CA HIS A 82 19.35 -1.93 -15.09
C HIS A 82 20.20 -2.89 -15.94
N GLY A 83 20.15 -2.74 -17.27
CA GLY A 83 20.89 -3.59 -18.20
C GLY A 83 20.39 -5.05 -18.29
N ARG A 84 19.35 -5.44 -17.55
CA ARG A 84 18.71 -6.76 -17.68
C ARG A 84 17.57 -6.67 -18.70
N PRO A 85 17.60 -7.44 -19.80
CA PRO A 85 16.51 -7.42 -20.77
C PRO A 85 15.21 -7.89 -20.12
N LEU A 86 14.09 -7.25 -20.48
CA LEU A 86 12.78 -7.74 -20.08
C LEU A 86 12.58 -9.14 -20.65
N PRO A 87 11.88 -10.04 -19.93
CA PRO A 87 11.45 -11.32 -20.51
C PRO A 87 10.76 -11.06 -21.85
N ALA A 88 11.16 -11.80 -22.88
CA ALA A 88 10.56 -11.64 -24.21
C ALA A 88 9.03 -11.79 -24.08
N PRO A 89 8.23 -10.89 -24.70
CA PRO A 89 6.79 -11.08 -24.72
C PRO A 89 6.47 -12.47 -25.28
N ALA A 90 5.53 -13.18 -24.66
CA ALA A 90 5.04 -14.43 -25.20
C ALA A 90 4.62 -14.25 -26.67
N PRO A 91 4.87 -15.22 -27.55
CA PRO A 91 4.56 -15.09 -28.97
C PRO A 91 3.07 -14.75 -29.16
N ALA A 92 2.79 -13.88 -30.13
CA ALA A 92 1.49 -13.29 -30.41
C ALA A 92 0.39 -14.29 -30.88
N ASP A 93 0.70 -15.59 -30.89
CA ASP A 93 -0.11 -16.67 -31.45
C ASP A 93 -1.13 -17.25 -30.46
N ALA A 94 -1.13 -16.82 -29.19
CA ALA A 94 -2.19 -17.19 -28.26
C ALA A 94 -3.51 -16.49 -28.64
N PRO A 95 -4.63 -17.23 -28.81
CA PRO A 95 -5.92 -16.62 -29.13
C PRO A 95 -6.30 -15.61 -28.04
N ALA A 96 -6.70 -14.42 -28.45
CA ALA A 96 -7.07 -13.38 -27.51
C ALA A 96 -8.27 -13.85 -26.68
N PRO A 97 -8.24 -13.73 -25.33
CA PRO A 97 -9.41 -14.00 -24.52
C PRO A 97 -10.58 -13.11 -24.98
N GLY A 98 -11.79 -13.66 -24.93
CA GLY A 98 -13.00 -12.91 -25.28
C GLY A 98 -13.15 -11.69 -24.37
N LEU A 99 -13.35 -10.51 -24.96
CA LEU A 99 -13.58 -9.29 -24.18
C LEU A 99 -14.98 -9.33 -23.56
N PRO A 100 -15.15 -8.92 -22.28
CA PRO A 100 -16.46 -8.74 -21.69
C PRO A 100 -17.29 -7.74 -22.52
N PRO A 101 -18.62 -7.90 -22.60
CA PRO A 101 -19.46 -6.93 -23.30
C PRO A 101 -19.38 -5.56 -22.62
N LEU A 102 -19.25 -4.51 -23.43
CA LEU A 102 -19.28 -3.12 -22.99
C LEU A 102 -20.53 -2.45 -23.57
N GLY A 103 -21.52 -2.22 -22.71
CA GLY A 103 -22.86 -1.74 -23.07
C GLY A 103 -22.93 -0.23 -23.36
N ALA A 104 -24.16 0.28 -23.53
CA ALA A 104 -24.48 1.70 -23.69
C ALA A 104 -23.62 2.44 -24.73
N GLY A 105 -23.24 1.77 -25.82
CA GLY A 105 -22.42 2.37 -26.88
C GLY A 105 -20.97 2.71 -26.50
N ARG A 106 -20.44 2.28 -25.34
CA ARG A 106 -19.11 2.67 -24.82
C ARG A 106 -17.91 1.98 -25.50
N ARG A 107 -18.13 1.23 -26.58
CA ARG A 107 -17.05 0.54 -27.33
C ARG A 107 -15.94 1.48 -27.84
N PRO A 108 -16.21 2.72 -28.31
CA PRO A 108 -15.16 3.66 -28.70
C PRO A 108 -14.22 4.01 -27.53
N ALA A 109 -14.77 4.30 -26.35
CA ALA A 109 -14.00 4.57 -25.14
C ALA A 109 -13.11 3.38 -24.74
N GLY A 110 -13.69 2.16 -24.70
CA GLY A 110 -12.94 0.95 -24.38
C GLY A 110 -11.79 0.67 -25.35
N ARG A 111 -11.99 0.94 -26.65
CA ARG A 111 -10.93 0.82 -27.66
C ARG A 111 -9.80 1.82 -27.45
N ALA A 112 -10.11 3.06 -27.11
CA ALA A 112 -9.11 4.08 -26.82
C ALA A 112 -8.24 3.69 -25.61
N LEU A 113 -8.84 3.16 -24.55
CA LEU A 113 -8.10 2.70 -23.36
C LEU A 113 -7.19 1.51 -23.65
N LEU A 114 -7.68 0.52 -24.41
CA LEU A 114 -6.84 -0.61 -24.83
C LEU A 114 -5.67 -0.15 -25.71
N SER A 115 -5.90 0.81 -26.61
CA SER A 115 -4.84 1.40 -27.43
C SER A 115 -3.83 2.17 -26.59
N TRP A 116 -4.30 2.94 -25.59
CA TRP A 116 -3.44 3.66 -24.66
C TRP A 116 -2.57 2.70 -23.85
N LEU A 117 -3.13 1.57 -23.38
CA LEU A 117 -2.38 0.54 -22.65
C LEU A 117 -1.25 -0.09 -23.48
N GLU A 118 -1.47 -0.30 -24.78
CA GLU A 118 -0.47 -0.91 -25.66
C GLU A 118 0.56 0.07 -26.24
N ASP A 119 0.25 1.37 -26.31
CA ASP A 119 1.13 2.37 -26.88
C ASP A 119 2.29 2.72 -25.93
N THR A 120 3.53 2.43 -26.36
CA THR A 120 4.75 2.72 -25.59
C THR A 120 5.04 4.22 -25.48
N ARG A 121 4.46 5.04 -26.35
CA ARG A 121 4.57 6.51 -26.33
C ARG A 121 3.45 7.19 -25.55
N ALA A 122 2.45 6.43 -25.09
CA ALA A 122 1.38 6.98 -24.29
C ALA A 122 1.92 7.56 -22.97
N PRO A 123 1.32 8.66 -22.47
CA PRO A 123 1.68 9.21 -21.17
C PRO A 123 1.35 8.22 -20.05
N ARG A 124 2.04 8.34 -18.91
CA ARG A 124 1.87 7.42 -17.76
C ARG A 124 0.55 7.59 -17.00
N LEU A 125 -0.13 8.73 -17.18
CA LEU A 125 -1.44 9.02 -16.61
C LEU A 125 -2.52 9.02 -17.70
N CYS A 126 -3.61 8.30 -17.47
CA CYS A 126 -4.87 8.46 -18.18
C CYS A 126 -5.99 8.81 -17.18
N ARG A 127 -6.51 10.03 -17.24
CA ARG A 127 -7.65 10.47 -16.43
C ARG A 127 -8.95 10.21 -17.17
N ILE A 128 -9.91 9.56 -16.51
CA ILE A 128 -11.28 9.40 -17.00
C ILE A 128 -12.15 10.44 -16.30
N THR A 129 -12.77 11.32 -17.07
CA THR A 129 -13.68 12.35 -16.56
C THR A 129 -15.04 12.25 -17.23
N GLY A 130 -15.96 13.12 -16.85
CA GLY A 130 -17.35 13.17 -17.28
C GLY A 130 -18.27 13.31 -16.08
N SER A 131 -19.48 13.81 -16.35
CA SER A 131 -20.54 14.05 -15.38
C SER A 131 -20.93 12.79 -14.60
N SER A 132 -21.54 13.00 -13.43
CA SER A 132 -22.09 11.91 -12.61
C SER A 132 -23.06 11.05 -13.43
N GLY A 133 -22.87 9.73 -13.40
CA GLY A 133 -23.65 8.80 -14.21
C GLY A 133 -23.15 8.57 -15.65
N SER A 134 -22.08 9.24 -16.09
CA SER A 134 -21.48 9.01 -17.42
C SER A 134 -20.93 7.58 -17.60
N GLY A 135 -20.71 6.83 -16.52
CA GLY A 135 -20.28 5.42 -16.57
C GLY A 135 -18.76 5.23 -16.48
N ARG A 136 -18.04 6.19 -15.88
CA ARG A 136 -16.59 6.13 -15.62
C ARG A 136 -16.20 4.87 -14.86
N THR A 137 -16.83 4.62 -13.71
CA THR A 137 -16.61 3.41 -12.90
C THR A 137 -16.83 2.14 -13.70
N HIS A 138 -17.96 2.05 -14.42
CA HIS A 138 -18.28 0.88 -15.25
C HIS A 138 -17.23 0.60 -16.33
N LEU A 139 -16.73 1.65 -16.99
CA LEU A 139 -15.67 1.53 -18.00
C LEU A 139 -14.36 1.01 -17.39
N LEU A 140 -13.99 1.49 -16.20
CA LEU A 140 -12.77 1.06 -15.51
C LEU A 140 -12.86 -0.33 -14.92
N THR A 141 -14.02 -0.71 -14.36
CA THR A 141 -14.30 -2.09 -13.95
C THR A 141 -14.25 -3.03 -15.15
N TRP A 142 -14.81 -2.61 -16.30
CA TRP A 142 -14.69 -3.37 -17.55
C TRP A 142 -13.23 -3.52 -17.99
N LEU A 143 -12.42 -2.46 -17.90
CA LEU A 143 -11.01 -2.50 -18.28
C LEU A 143 -10.23 -3.51 -17.44
N ALA A 144 -10.43 -3.51 -16.12
CA ALA A 144 -9.79 -4.46 -15.22
C ALA A 144 -10.20 -5.91 -15.53
N ALA A 145 -11.49 -6.15 -15.81
CA ALA A 145 -11.99 -7.47 -16.21
C ALA A 145 -11.48 -7.91 -17.59
N ALA A 146 -11.32 -6.98 -18.53
CA ALA A 146 -10.81 -7.25 -19.88
C ALA A 146 -9.30 -7.49 -19.92
N CYS A 147 -8.57 -6.98 -18.92
CA CYS A 147 -7.11 -6.98 -18.85
C CYS A 147 -6.63 -7.50 -17.48
N PRO A 148 -6.93 -8.75 -17.07
CA PRO A 148 -6.55 -9.25 -15.75
C PRO A 148 -5.02 -9.32 -15.58
N PRO A 149 -4.50 -9.42 -14.34
CA PRO A 149 -3.05 -9.43 -14.07
C PRO A 149 -2.27 -10.55 -14.77
N ASP A 150 -2.92 -11.67 -15.03
CA ASP A 150 -2.36 -12.85 -15.70
C ASP A 150 -2.58 -12.86 -17.23
N HIS A 151 -3.13 -11.78 -17.79
CA HIS A 151 -3.45 -11.69 -19.21
C HIS A 151 -2.21 -12.03 -20.08
N PRO A 152 -2.35 -12.83 -21.16
CA PRO A 152 -1.21 -13.34 -21.91
C PRO A 152 -0.36 -12.25 -22.58
N ARG A 153 -0.97 -11.11 -22.92
CA ARG A 153 -0.25 -9.92 -23.43
C ARG A 153 0.17 -9.01 -22.28
N PRO A 154 1.48 -8.81 -22.02
CA PRO A 154 1.95 -7.99 -20.89
C PRO A 154 1.47 -6.54 -20.92
N GLY A 155 1.33 -5.95 -22.12
CA GLY A 155 0.80 -4.59 -22.30
C GLY A 155 -0.70 -4.45 -22.00
N ARG A 156 -1.41 -5.54 -21.69
CA ARG A 156 -2.84 -5.56 -21.32
C ARG A 156 -3.06 -6.21 -19.96
N ARG A 157 -2.25 -5.84 -18.98
CA ARG A 157 -2.37 -6.30 -17.59
C ARG A 157 -2.67 -5.12 -16.69
N VAL A 158 -3.86 -5.09 -16.14
CA VAL A 158 -4.24 -4.29 -14.97
C VAL A 158 -3.85 -5.10 -13.75
N HIS A 159 -2.93 -4.57 -12.94
CA HIS A 159 -2.35 -5.25 -11.80
C HIS A 159 -3.13 -4.95 -10.51
N ALA A 160 -3.79 -3.80 -10.44
CA ALA A 160 -4.65 -3.43 -9.33
C ALA A 160 -5.85 -2.59 -9.80
N LEU A 161 -7.02 -2.85 -9.22
CA LEU A 161 -8.21 -1.99 -9.29
C LEU A 161 -8.53 -1.54 -7.86
N LEU A 162 -8.26 -0.27 -7.55
CA LEU A 162 -8.52 0.35 -6.27
C LEU A 162 -9.82 1.15 -6.34
N ASP A 163 -10.84 0.73 -5.61
CA ASP A 163 -12.00 1.56 -5.31
C ASP A 163 -11.67 2.51 -4.16
N ALA A 164 -11.62 3.81 -4.44
CA ALA A 164 -11.25 4.83 -3.46
C ALA A 164 -12.43 5.28 -2.59
N GLU A 165 -13.66 4.82 -2.85
CA GLU A 165 -14.83 5.25 -2.10
C GLU A 165 -14.66 5.04 -0.58
N GLY A 166 -14.79 6.13 0.19
CA GLY A 166 -14.68 6.13 1.65
C GLY A 166 -13.27 5.85 2.19
N LEU A 167 -12.26 5.66 1.32
CA LEU A 167 -10.90 5.41 1.75
C LEU A 167 -10.19 6.71 2.13
N THR A 168 -9.37 6.63 3.17
CA THR A 168 -8.34 7.61 3.53
C THR A 168 -7.05 7.33 2.77
N VAL A 169 -6.07 8.24 2.80
CA VAL A 169 -4.73 8.00 2.22
C VAL A 169 -4.08 6.71 2.76
N ARG A 170 -4.20 6.46 4.08
CA ARG A 170 -3.65 5.27 4.76
C ARG A 170 -4.31 3.98 4.29
N SER A 171 -5.65 3.93 4.33
CA SER A 171 -6.40 2.74 3.90
C SER A 171 -6.26 2.49 2.39
N ALA A 172 -6.24 3.53 1.56
CA ALA A 172 -5.96 3.44 0.12
C ALA A 172 -4.56 2.88 -0.16
N THR A 173 -3.54 3.33 0.58
CA THR A 173 -2.17 2.83 0.46
C THR A 173 -2.10 1.35 0.82
N ALA A 174 -2.64 0.95 1.98
CA ALA A 174 -2.63 -0.42 2.45
C ALA A 174 -3.34 -1.36 1.48
N ARG A 175 -4.53 -0.97 0.96
CA ARG A 175 -5.26 -1.74 -0.05
C ARG A 175 -4.50 -1.84 -1.37
N LEU A 176 -3.93 -0.74 -1.84
CA LEU A 176 -3.17 -0.74 -3.09
C LEU A 176 -1.91 -1.61 -2.98
N ALA A 177 -1.19 -1.54 -1.86
CA ALA A 177 -0.05 -2.41 -1.60
C ALA A 177 -0.47 -3.89 -1.65
N ASP A 178 -1.56 -4.25 -0.97
CA ASP A 178 -2.09 -5.62 -0.93
C ASP A 178 -2.49 -6.12 -2.32
N LEU A 179 -3.21 -5.31 -3.11
CA LEU A 179 -3.56 -5.62 -4.50
C LEU A 179 -2.34 -5.84 -5.41
N LEU A 180 -1.22 -5.18 -5.11
CA LEU A 180 0.04 -5.34 -5.84
C LEU A 180 0.95 -6.44 -5.28
N GLY A 181 0.53 -7.14 -4.21
CA GLY A 181 1.34 -8.15 -3.52
C GLY A 181 2.51 -7.58 -2.74
N LEU A 182 2.41 -6.31 -2.35
CA LEU A 182 3.38 -5.57 -1.55
C LEU A 182 2.86 -5.37 -0.13
N SER A 183 3.73 -4.85 0.75
CA SER A 183 3.40 -4.56 2.14
C SER A 183 3.80 -3.13 2.49
N ALA A 184 2.80 -2.25 2.63
CA ALA A 184 2.99 -0.86 3.04
C ALA A 184 1.73 -0.36 3.77
N GLY A 185 1.93 0.38 4.86
CA GLY A 185 0.87 1.13 5.56
C GLY A 185 0.84 2.61 5.19
N GLU A 186 1.97 3.15 4.70
CA GLU A 186 2.14 4.57 4.39
C GLU A 186 2.67 4.79 2.96
N PRO A 187 2.33 5.90 2.28
CA PRO A 187 2.73 6.14 0.89
C PRO A 187 4.24 6.03 0.64
N ALA A 188 5.06 6.49 1.59
CA ALA A 188 6.52 6.40 1.50
C ALA A 188 7.01 4.93 1.45
N GLU A 189 6.42 4.05 2.25
CA GLU A 189 6.73 2.61 2.25
C GLU A 189 6.33 1.96 0.93
N LEU A 190 5.17 2.34 0.38
CA LEU A 190 4.72 1.83 -0.92
C LEU A 190 5.65 2.27 -2.05
N LEU A 191 6.05 3.54 -2.08
CA LEU A 191 6.98 4.05 -3.07
C LEU A 191 8.33 3.33 -3.00
N GLU A 192 8.80 3.03 -1.80
CA GLU A 192 10.01 2.24 -1.60
C GLU A 192 9.86 0.80 -2.09
N ALA A 193 8.74 0.15 -1.78
CA ALA A 193 8.46 -1.21 -2.24
C ALA A 193 8.35 -1.31 -3.78
N LEU A 194 7.91 -0.23 -4.44
CA LEU A 194 7.81 -0.15 -5.89
C LEU A 194 9.16 0.05 -6.60
N GLN A 195 10.27 0.19 -5.86
CA GLN A 195 11.63 0.30 -6.43
C GLN A 195 12.18 -1.02 -7.01
N ASP A 196 11.37 -2.08 -7.01
CA ASP A 196 11.71 -3.41 -7.56
C ASP A 196 11.83 -3.46 -9.10
N GLY A 197 11.45 -2.38 -9.79
CA GLY A 197 11.50 -2.32 -11.25
C GLY A 197 10.45 -3.18 -11.96
N THR A 198 9.40 -3.65 -11.29
CA THR A 198 8.35 -4.44 -11.94
C THR A 198 7.28 -3.50 -12.54
N PRO A 199 7.09 -3.52 -13.88
CA PRO A 199 6.06 -2.71 -14.51
C PRO A 199 4.66 -3.08 -14.03
N ARG A 200 3.86 -2.07 -13.69
CA ARG A 200 2.53 -2.25 -13.12
C ARG A 200 1.56 -1.23 -13.72
N THR A 201 0.30 -1.63 -13.86
CA THR A 201 -0.81 -0.75 -14.23
C THR A 201 -1.83 -0.75 -13.11
N VAL A 202 -2.14 0.42 -12.58
CA VAL A 202 -3.11 0.62 -11.49
C VAL A 202 -4.29 1.40 -12.03
N VAL A 203 -5.49 0.91 -11.74
CA VAL A 203 -6.75 1.58 -12.03
C VAL A 203 -7.35 2.05 -10.71
N VAL A 204 -7.78 3.31 -10.64
CA VAL A 204 -8.42 3.92 -9.47
C VAL A 204 -9.82 4.39 -9.85
N THR A 205 -10.85 3.91 -9.15
CA THR A 205 -12.25 4.35 -9.32
C THR A 205 -12.71 5.20 -8.14
N ASP A 206 -13.76 6.00 -8.36
CA ASP A 206 -14.44 6.76 -7.32
C ASP A 206 -13.53 7.67 -6.46
N LEU A 207 -12.43 8.22 -7.03
CA LEU A 207 -11.51 9.12 -6.33
C LEU A 207 -12.23 10.32 -5.70
N ASP A 208 -13.22 10.85 -6.41
CA ASP A 208 -14.06 11.99 -5.99
C ASP A 208 -14.81 11.71 -4.67
N ARG A 209 -14.88 10.44 -4.24
CA ARG A 209 -15.62 9.96 -3.06
C ARG A 209 -14.71 9.41 -1.96
N ALA A 210 -13.40 9.60 -2.08
CA ALA A 210 -12.45 9.29 -1.01
C ALA A 210 -12.83 10.05 0.28
N GLY A 211 -12.64 9.41 1.44
CA GLY A 211 -12.98 9.93 2.77
C GLY A 211 -14.49 10.00 3.09
N GLY A 212 -15.35 10.17 2.09
CA GLY A 212 -16.78 10.39 2.28
C GLY A 212 -17.11 11.80 2.82
N PRO A 213 -18.37 12.07 3.18
CA PRO A 213 -18.84 13.43 3.52
C PRO A 213 -18.10 14.11 4.67
N ARG A 214 -17.52 13.34 5.59
CA ARG A 214 -16.86 13.85 6.81
C ARG A 214 -15.39 14.23 6.59
N LEU A 215 -14.83 13.81 5.47
CA LEU A 215 -13.43 13.98 5.10
C LEU A 215 -13.36 14.53 3.66
N PRO A 216 -13.95 15.71 3.38
CA PRO A 216 -14.14 16.21 2.01
C PRO A 216 -12.86 16.62 1.29
N ASP A 217 -11.75 16.81 2.02
CA ASP A 217 -10.41 17.10 1.51
C ASP A 217 -9.67 15.84 1.03
N LEU A 218 -10.17 14.64 1.34
CA LEU A 218 -9.48 13.38 1.04
C LEU A 218 -9.30 13.07 -0.45
N PRO A 219 -10.21 13.43 -1.38
CA PRO A 219 -9.94 13.26 -2.81
C PRO A 219 -8.66 14.02 -3.24
N GLU A 220 -8.48 15.24 -2.75
CA GLU A 220 -7.29 16.04 -3.03
C GLU A 220 -6.05 15.47 -2.33
N ARG A 221 -6.16 15.10 -1.06
CA ARG A 221 -5.05 14.49 -0.30
C ARG A 221 -4.61 13.16 -0.90
N LEU A 222 -5.54 12.28 -1.28
CA LEU A 222 -5.22 11.01 -1.93
C LEU A 222 -4.54 11.25 -3.29
N ALA A 223 -5.00 12.23 -4.06
CA ALA A 223 -4.29 12.64 -5.27
C ALA A 223 -2.86 13.12 -4.96
N ARG A 224 -2.68 14.06 -4.02
CA ARG A 224 -1.38 14.71 -3.74
C ARG A 224 -0.39 13.83 -2.98
N GLU A 225 -0.85 13.06 -2.01
CA GLU A 225 -0.01 12.30 -1.07
C GLU A 225 0.25 10.87 -1.54
N LEU A 226 -0.60 10.32 -2.43
CA LEU A 226 -0.45 8.95 -2.96
C LEU A 226 -0.29 8.93 -4.48
N LEU A 227 -1.28 9.39 -5.26
CA LEU A 227 -1.27 9.18 -6.73
C LEU A 227 -0.20 10.01 -7.44
N VAL A 228 0.03 11.26 -7.04
CA VAL A 228 1.06 12.13 -7.61
C VAL A 228 2.47 11.57 -7.34
N PRO A 229 2.83 11.15 -6.11
CA PRO A 229 4.09 10.48 -5.86
C PRO A 229 4.24 9.18 -6.66
N LEU A 230 3.17 8.40 -6.84
CA LEU A 230 3.18 7.19 -7.68
C LEU A 230 3.51 7.51 -9.15
N LEU A 231 3.10 8.67 -9.69
CA LEU A 231 3.53 9.14 -11.01
C LEU A 231 5.03 9.42 -11.11
N SER A 232 5.78 9.50 -10.00
CA SER A 232 7.24 9.55 -10.08
C SER A 232 7.83 8.22 -10.55
N VAL A 233 7.18 7.07 -10.29
CA VAL A 233 7.69 5.73 -10.59
C VAL A 233 7.68 5.47 -12.11
N PRO A 234 8.84 5.27 -12.78
CA PRO A 234 8.94 5.23 -14.25
C PRO A 234 8.14 4.10 -14.91
N TRP A 235 8.03 2.95 -14.23
CA TRP A 235 7.39 1.73 -14.73
C TRP A 235 5.94 1.56 -14.23
N LEU A 236 5.34 2.59 -13.66
CA LEU A 236 3.94 2.58 -13.22
C LEU A 236 3.06 3.33 -14.23
N LEU A 237 1.93 2.71 -14.58
CA LEU A 237 0.85 3.34 -15.34
C LEU A 237 -0.35 3.54 -14.42
N LEU A 238 -0.94 4.74 -14.44
CA LEU A 238 -2.12 5.08 -13.67
C LEU A 238 -3.29 5.41 -14.60
N VAL A 239 -4.42 4.74 -14.39
CA VAL A 239 -5.72 5.12 -14.96
C VAL A 239 -6.63 5.53 -13.82
N VAL A 240 -7.08 6.78 -13.80
CA VAL A 240 -7.77 7.36 -12.63
C VAL A 240 -9.08 7.96 -13.07
N GLU A 241 -10.19 7.51 -12.49
CA GLU A 241 -11.45 8.23 -12.52
C GLU A 241 -11.36 9.44 -11.60
N ALA A 242 -11.50 10.65 -12.15
CA ALA A 242 -11.53 11.89 -11.39
C ALA A 242 -12.36 12.95 -12.12
N ALA A 243 -13.38 13.48 -11.45
CA ALA A 243 -14.12 14.66 -11.90
C ALA A 243 -13.21 15.88 -11.90
N ASP A 244 -13.64 16.93 -12.58
CA ASP A 244 -12.93 18.20 -12.51
C ASP A 244 -13.05 18.80 -11.09
N GLY A 245 -11.93 19.23 -10.52
CA GLY A 245 -11.81 19.65 -9.13
C GLY A 245 -10.36 19.56 -8.63
N PRO A 246 -10.10 19.82 -7.33
CA PRO A 246 -8.74 19.93 -6.78
C PRO A 246 -7.88 18.67 -6.98
N ALA A 247 -8.48 17.49 -6.90
CA ALA A 247 -7.81 16.21 -7.17
C ALA A 247 -7.34 16.09 -8.63
N ALA A 248 -8.21 16.43 -9.60
CA ALA A 248 -7.86 16.43 -11.01
C ALA A 248 -6.85 17.53 -11.38
N GLU A 249 -6.93 18.69 -10.73
CA GLU A 249 -5.94 19.77 -10.87
C GLU A 249 -4.56 19.31 -10.40
N ALA A 250 -4.49 18.65 -9.23
CA ALA A 250 -3.23 18.11 -8.71
C ALA A 250 -2.62 17.06 -9.66
N LEU A 251 -3.43 16.15 -10.19
CA LEU A 251 -2.99 15.14 -11.17
C LEU A 251 -2.52 15.77 -12.48
N THR A 252 -3.26 16.76 -13.00
CA THR A 252 -2.94 17.46 -14.25
C THR A 252 -1.67 18.29 -14.12
N ALA A 253 -1.50 18.99 -13.00
CA ALA A 253 -0.27 19.71 -12.69
C ALA A 253 0.92 18.74 -12.54
N ALA A 254 0.69 17.55 -11.99
CA ALA A 254 1.73 16.55 -11.83
C ALA A 254 2.16 15.92 -13.17
N ALA A 255 1.21 15.65 -14.07
CA ALA A 255 1.43 15.08 -15.40
C ALA A 255 0.69 15.89 -16.49
N PRO A 256 1.26 17.03 -16.94
CA PRO A 256 0.60 17.91 -17.92
C PRO A 256 0.36 17.27 -19.29
N THR A 257 1.14 16.24 -19.63
CA THR A 257 0.98 15.45 -20.87
C THR A 257 0.03 14.25 -20.69
N GLY A 258 -0.60 14.10 -19.52
CA GLY A 258 -1.55 13.03 -19.22
C GLY A 258 -2.71 12.99 -20.20
N ALA A 259 -3.12 11.79 -20.60
CA ALA A 259 -4.28 11.62 -21.44
C ALA A 259 -5.56 11.90 -20.64
N VAL A 260 -6.53 12.59 -21.24
CA VAL A 260 -7.84 12.81 -20.63
C VAL A 260 -8.92 12.24 -21.56
N LEU A 261 -9.72 11.32 -21.02
CA LEU A 261 -10.87 10.73 -21.69
C LEU A 261 -12.14 11.22 -21.00
N ASP A 262 -12.75 12.26 -21.54
CA ASP A 262 -13.99 12.86 -21.04
C ASP A 262 -15.22 12.16 -21.63
N LEU A 263 -15.90 11.34 -20.82
CA LEU A 263 -17.04 10.53 -21.24
C LEU A 263 -18.32 11.31 -21.57
N ASP A 264 -18.36 12.62 -21.31
CA ASP A 264 -19.42 13.51 -21.77
C ASP A 264 -19.23 13.92 -23.25
N GLN A 265 -18.04 13.71 -23.82
CA GLN A 265 -17.83 13.99 -25.25
C GLN A 265 -18.52 12.92 -26.12
N PRO A 266 -19.35 13.33 -27.10
CA PRO A 266 -20.15 12.40 -27.92
C PRO A 266 -19.35 11.30 -28.64
N GLN A 267 -18.09 11.56 -29.01
CA GLN A 267 -17.25 10.59 -29.73
C GLN A 267 -16.99 9.28 -28.97
N TRP A 268 -17.18 9.28 -27.64
CA TRP A 268 -16.94 8.12 -26.78
C TRP A 268 -18.16 7.22 -26.61
N THR A 269 -19.30 7.61 -27.19
CA THR A 269 -20.56 6.85 -27.17
C THR A 269 -21.07 6.68 -28.58
N ASP A 270 -21.16 5.44 -29.05
CA ASP A 270 -21.82 5.13 -30.33
C ASP A 270 -23.33 5.42 -30.19
N PRO A 271 -23.88 6.39 -30.93
CA PRO A 271 -25.26 6.84 -30.74
C PRO A 271 -26.28 5.77 -31.13
N ALA A 272 -26.00 4.95 -32.15
CA ALA A 272 -26.91 3.90 -32.60
C ALA A 272 -26.95 2.75 -31.59
N LYS A 273 -25.79 2.35 -31.05
CA LYS A 273 -25.71 1.34 -29.99
C LYS A 273 -26.28 1.85 -28.67
N TYR A 274 -26.11 3.13 -28.36
CA TYR A 274 -26.72 3.77 -27.20
C TYR A 274 -28.24 3.77 -27.31
N ALA A 275 -28.81 4.20 -28.44
CA ALA A 275 -30.26 4.19 -28.66
C ALA A 275 -30.86 2.78 -28.57
N ALA A 276 -30.19 1.78 -29.15
CA ALA A 276 -30.60 0.38 -29.05
C ALA A 276 -30.56 -0.14 -27.59
N TRP A 277 -29.57 0.30 -26.80
CA TRP A 277 -29.49 -0.02 -25.38
C TRP A 277 -30.59 0.67 -24.56
N CYS A 278 -30.87 1.96 -24.81
CA CYS A 278 -31.97 2.68 -24.17
C CYS A 278 -33.34 2.03 -24.43
N ALA A 279 -33.58 1.53 -25.64
CA ALA A 279 -34.81 0.83 -25.99
C ALA A 279 -35.02 -0.48 -25.22
N GLY A 280 -33.95 -1.05 -24.65
CA GLY A 280 -33.99 -2.25 -23.81
C GLY A 280 -34.07 -1.97 -22.30
N LEU A 281 -34.08 -0.70 -21.87
CA LEU A 281 -34.17 -0.36 -20.45
C LEU A 281 -35.58 -0.67 -19.91
N PRO A 282 -35.69 -1.26 -18.70
CA PRO A 282 -36.98 -1.46 -18.06
C PRO A 282 -37.55 -0.13 -17.55
N GLY A 283 -38.88 0.02 -17.59
CA GLY A 283 -39.59 1.19 -17.07
C GLY A 283 -40.23 2.04 -18.17
N HIS A 284 -40.11 3.36 -18.04
CA HIS A 284 -40.65 4.34 -18.98
C HIS A 284 -39.79 4.45 -20.26
N PRO A 285 -40.41 4.77 -21.42
CA PRO A 285 -39.66 5.05 -22.64
C PRO A 285 -38.65 6.18 -22.45
N VAL A 286 -37.41 5.95 -22.85
CA VAL A 286 -36.32 6.92 -22.77
C VAL A 286 -36.09 7.53 -24.15
N ASP A 287 -36.09 8.85 -24.27
CA ASP A 287 -35.56 9.54 -25.44
C ASP A 287 -34.02 9.46 -25.43
N PRO A 288 -33.39 8.74 -26.37
CA PRO A 288 -31.93 8.63 -26.41
C PRO A 288 -31.26 9.99 -26.65
N ALA A 289 -31.87 10.91 -27.41
CA ALA A 289 -31.28 12.22 -27.69
C ALA A 289 -31.20 13.09 -26.42
N ALA A 290 -32.24 13.03 -25.58
CA ALA A 290 -32.32 13.77 -24.32
C ALA A 290 -31.32 13.30 -23.26
N THR A 291 -30.89 12.03 -23.31
CA THR A 291 -30.01 11.43 -22.27
C THR A 291 -28.59 11.17 -22.75
N HIS A 292 -28.34 11.17 -24.05
CA HIS A 292 -27.02 10.96 -24.63
C HIS A 292 -26.01 12.03 -24.15
N PRO A 293 -24.75 11.67 -23.83
CA PRO A 293 -24.15 10.32 -23.88
C PRO A 293 -24.19 9.53 -22.56
N SER A 294 -25.02 9.91 -21.57
CA SER A 294 -24.91 9.44 -20.18
C SER A 294 -25.82 8.25 -19.86
N PRO A 295 -25.27 7.03 -19.64
CA PRO A 295 -26.05 5.86 -19.28
C PRO A 295 -26.83 6.02 -17.96
N GLY A 296 -26.24 6.71 -16.97
CA GLY A 296 -26.90 6.98 -15.69
C GLY A 296 -28.13 7.88 -15.84
N LEU A 297 -28.08 8.88 -16.75
CA LEU A 297 -29.25 9.70 -17.07
C LEU A 297 -30.34 8.88 -17.75
N ALA A 298 -30.00 8.00 -18.68
CA ALA A 298 -30.98 7.10 -19.30
C ALA A 298 -31.63 6.16 -18.27
N GLN A 299 -30.85 5.60 -17.34
CA GLN A 299 -31.37 4.74 -16.28
C GLN A 299 -32.29 5.48 -15.32
N LEU A 300 -31.98 6.74 -14.98
CA LEU A 300 -32.85 7.59 -14.16
C LEU A 300 -34.11 7.99 -14.94
N ALA A 301 -33.99 8.36 -16.22
CA ALA A 301 -35.12 8.73 -17.07
C ALA A 301 -36.11 7.58 -17.25
N ALA A 302 -35.62 6.34 -17.36
CA ALA A 302 -36.46 5.15 -17.41
C ALA A 302 -37.30 4.96 -16.13
N ARG A 303 -36.94 5.60 -15.02
CA ARG A 303 -37.63 5.54 -13.72
C ARG A 303 -38.41 6.81 -13.39
N THR A 304 -38.40 7.78 -14.29
CA THR A 304 -39.06 9.08 -14.08
C THR A 304 -40.20 9.26 -15.09
N PRO A 305 -41.46 9.26 -14.64
CA PRO A 305 -42.60 9.48 -15.53
C PRO A 305 -42.49 10.84 -16.24
N GLY A 306 -42.63 10.84 -17.58
CA GLY A 306 -42.64 12.08 -18.37
C GLY A 306 -41.29 12.79 -18.50
N ALA A 307 -40.18 12.10 -18.24
CA ALA A 307 -38.83 12.66 -18.36
C ALA A 307 -38.50 13.11 -19.80
N ALA A 308 -38.40 14.42 -20.00
CA ALA A 308 -37.95 15.02 -21.26
C ALA A 308 -36.98 16.18 -20.98
N PRO A 309 -35.76 15.91 -20.45
CA PRO A 309 -34.76 16.96 -20.26
C PRO A 309 -34.37 17.55 -21.62
N ASP A 310 -34.17 18.87 -21.65
CA ASP A 310 -33.79 19.59 -22.87
C ASP A 310 -32.41 19.09 -23.38
N PRO A 311 -32.32 18.46 -24.56
CA PRO A 311 -31.06 17.92 -25.10
C PRO A 311 -30.01 19.01 -25.39
N ALA A 312 -30.41 20.29 -25.50
CA ALA A 312 -29.49 21.40 -25.71
C ALA A 312 -28.69 21.77 -24.46
N ARG A 313 -29.12 21.33 -23.26
CA ARG A 313 -28.44 21.65 -22.00
C ARG A 313 -27.24 20.73 -21.72
N PRO A 314 -26.23 21.22 -20.98
CA PRO A 314 -25.13 20.38 -20.51
C PRO A 314 -25.60 19.15 -19.72
N PRO A 315 -24.87 18.02 -19.74
CA PRO A 315 -25.23 16.79 -19.01
C PRO A 315 -25.58 17.02 -17.52
N ALA A 316 -24.81 17.85 -16.82
CA ALA A 316 -25.05 18.14 -15.39
C ALA A 316 -26.38 18.86 -15.13
N GLU A 317 -26.76 19.82 -15.98
CA GLU A 317 -28.05 20.51 -15.87
C GLU A 317 -29.23 19.59 -16.20
N ARG A 318 -29.04 18.70 -17.20
CA ARG A 318 -30.02 17.66 -17.51
C ARG A 318 -30.19 16.69 -16.33
N ALA A 319 -29.09 16.35 -15.65
CA ALA A 319 -29.10 15.52 -14.43
C ALA A 319 -29.92 16.17 -13.32
N ALA A 320 -29.68 17.46 -13.03
CA ALA A 320 -30.40 18.19 -12.00
C ALA A 320 -31.91 18.33 -12.32
N ALA A 321 -32.26 18.67 -13.56
CA ALA A 321 -33.65 18.75 -13.99
C ALA A 321 -34.37 17.40 -13.87
N LEU A 322 -33.71 16.32 -14.26
CA LEU A 322 -34.24 14.97 -14.17
C LEU A 322 -34.36 14.49 -12.72
N ALA A 323 -33.40 14.80 -11.86
CA ALA A 323 -33.45 14.52 -10.43
C ALA A 323 -34.63 15.25 -9.76
N GLY A 324 -34.87 16.51 -10.11
CA GLY A 324 -36.05 17.27 -9.64
C GLY A 324 -37.37 16.64 -10.08
N ALA A 325 -37.49 16.27 -11.35
CA ALA A 325 -38.68 15.59 -11.87
C ALA A 325 -38.89 14.21 -11.21
N TRP A 326 -37.81 13.46 -11.00
CA TRP A 326 -37.83 12.18 -10.29
C TRP A 326 -38.34 12.37 -8.86
N TRP A 327 -37.73 13.26 -8.08
CA TRP A 327 -38.09 13.49 -6.68
C TRP A 327 -39.54 13.96 -6.50
N ALA A 328 -40.02 14.81 -7.42
CA ALA A 328 -41.43 15.22 -7.45
C ALA A 328 -42.39 14.03 -7.68
N ALA A 329 -41.96 13.02 -8.43
CA ALA A 329 -42.74 11.81 -8.71
C ALA A 329 -42.62 10.73 -7.60
N VAL A 330 -41.60 10.80 -6.74
CA VAL A 330 -41.43 9.85 -5.62
C VAL A 330 -42.58 10.03 -4.61
N PRO A 331 -43.35 8.96 -4.30
CA PRO A 331 -44.45 9.07 -3.35
C PRO A 331 -43.95 9.29 -1.90
N PRO A 332 -44.77 9.89 -1.03
CA PRO A 332 -44.31 10.28 0.32
C PRO A 332 -43.80 9.13 1.20
N ALA A 333 -44.27 7.90 0.99
CA ALA A 333 -43.86 6.75 1.78
C ALA A 333 -42.41 6.33 1.49
N GLU A 334 -41.98 6.40 0.23
CA GLU A 334 -40.64 6.03 -0.22
C GLU A 334 -39.61 7.15 0.04
N ARG A 335 -40.06 8.41 0.17
CA ARG A 335 -39.16 9.54 0.50
C ARG A 335 -38.44 9.35 1.82
N ALA A 336 -39.09 8.79 2.84
CA ALA A 336 -38.47 8.53 4.14
C ALA A 336 -37.36 7.48 4.02
N ALA A 337 -37.60 6.39 3.28
CA ALA A 337 -36.57 5.40 3.00
C ALA A 337 -35.39 6.00 2.22
N LEU A 338 -35.65 6.83 1.21
CA LEU A 338 -34.60 7.50 0.43
C LEU A 338 -33.81 8.52 1.26
N ALA A 339 -34.46 9.23 2.18
CA ALA A 339 -33.81 10.10 3.16
C ALA A 339 -32.90 9.31 4.11
N ALA A 340 -33.35 8.13 4.57
CA ALA A 340 -32.54 7.23 5.38
C ALA A 340 -31.31 6.73 4.60
N LEU A 341 -31.45 6.41 3.31
CA LEU A 341 -30.33 6.03 2.44
C LEU A 341 -29.34 7.17 2.25
N ALA A 342 -29.82 8.42 2.10
CA ALA A 342 -28.96 9.61 2.06
C ALA A 342 -28.17 9.76 3.37
N GLY A 343 -28.86 9.59 4.51
CA GLY A 343 -28.30 9.73 5.85
C GLY A 343 -27.30 8.64 6.24
N ALA A 344 -27.26 7.51 5.53
CA ALA A 344 -26.24 6.47 5.76
C ALA A 344 -24.81 6.90 5.35
N GLU A 345 -24.69 8.01 4.59
CA GLU A 345 -23.41 8.61 4.17
C GLU A 345 -22.46 7.67 3.40
N GLY A 346 -22.98 6.57 2.82
CA GLY A 346 -22.19 5.56 2.11
C GLY A 346 -23.07 4.44 1.53
N PRO A 347 -22.48 3.51 0.76
CA PRO A 347 -23.21 2.38 0.21
C PRO A 347 -23.58 1.39 1.33
N ILE A 348 -24.84 0.95 1.37
CA ILE A 348 -25.35 -0.03 2.34
C ILE A 348 -26.19 -1.13 1.67
N SER A 349 -26.27 -2.29 2.30
CA SER A 349 -27.18 -3.37 1.90
C SER A 349 -28.65 -3.01 2.09
N THR A 350 -29.54 -3.62 1.30
CA THR A 350 -31.00 -3.46 1.51
C THR A 350 -31.44 -3.94 2.89
N ALA A 351 -30.79 -4.98 3.42
CA ALA A 351 -31.04 -5.50 4.75
C ALA A 351 -30.71 -4.46 5.83
N LEU A 352 -29.55 -3.79 5.75
CA LEU A 352 -29.18 -2.73 6.69
C LEU A 352 -30.04 -1.47 6.50
N TRP A 353 -30.30 -1.09 5.24
CA TRP A 353 -31.17 0.05 4.91
C TRP A 353 -32.56 -0.09 5.54
N ALA A 354 -33.15 -1.28 5.49
CA ALA A 354 -34.47 -1.55 6.07
C ALA A 354 -34.52 -1.45 7.61
N THR A 355 -33.37 -1.29 8.29
CA THR A 355 -33.30 -1.09 9.73
C THR A 355 -33.10 0.37 10.16
N LEU A 356 -32.97 1.29 9.20
CA LEU A 356 -32.74 2.71 9.51
C LEU A 356 -34.04 3.44 9.88
N PRO A 357 -33.96 4.51 10.68
CA PRO A 357 -35.13 5.33 11.00
C PRO A 357 -35.90 5.78 9.75
N GLY A 358 -37.19 5.49 9.69
CA GLY A 358 -38.05 5.86 8.56
C GLY A 358 -37.99 4.91 7.35
N ALA A 359 -37.27 3.80 7.46
CA ALA A 359 -37.23 2.73 6.46
C ALA A 359 -37.77 1.41 7.02
N ASP A 360 -38.31 0.57 6.14
CA ASP A 360 -38.69 -0.82 6.42
C ASP A 360 -38.48 -1.66 5.16
N ALA A 361 -38.58 -2.99 5.27
CA ALA A 361 -38.30 -3.88 4.14
C ALA A 361 -39.18 -3.60 2.90
N ARG A 362 -40.43 -3.14 3.10
CA ARG A 362 -41.36 -2.87 2.00
C ARG A 362 -41.06 -1.52 1.36
N SER A 363 -40.82 -0.47 2.15
CA SER A 363 -40.47 0.85 1.64
C SER A 363 -39.09 0.85 0.96
N VAL A 364 -38.14 0.06 1.46
CA VAL A 364 -36.84 -0.16 0.82
C VAL A 364 -36.98 -0.87 -0.52
N ALA A 365 -37.76 -1.96 -0.59
CA ALA A 365 -38.00 -2.64 -1.86
C ALA A 365 -38.63 -1.71 -2.91
N ALA A 366 -39.63 -0.92 -2.50
CA ALA A 366 -40.26 0.07 -3.37
C ALA A 366 -39.30 1.20 -3.77
N ALA A 367 -38.48 1.71 -2.85
CA ALA A 367 -37.48 2.74 -3.13
C ALA A 367 -36.36 2.24 -4.04
N ALA A 368 -35.93 0.98 -3.90
CA ALA A 368 -34.93 0.34 -4.74
C ALA A 368 -35.40 0.25 -6.22
N ASP A 369 -36.68 -0.05 -6.46
CA ASP A 369 -37.26 -0.05 -7.81
C ASP A 369 -37.22 1.35 -8.48
N LEU A 370 -37.24 2.42 -7.68
CA LEU A 370 -37.17 3.81 -8.15
C LEU A 370 -35.75 4.30 -8.44
N LEU A 371 -34.70 3.55 -8.08
CA LEU A 371 -33.30 3.94 -8.22
C LEU A 371 -32.59 3.16 -9.34
N PRO A 372 -31.64 3.79 -10.07
CA PRO A 372 -30.73 3.06 -10.94
C PRO A 372 -30.04 1.90 -10.18
N PRO A 373 -29.84 0.74 -10.82
CA PRO A 373 -29.24 -0.39 -10.14
C PRO A 373 -27.80 -0.06 -9.72
N PRO A 374 -27.35 -0.52 -8.54
CA PRO A 374 -25.99 -0.25 -8.11
C PRO A 374 -24.97 -1.00 -8.99
N PRO A 375 -23.73 -0.48 -9.13
CA PRO A 375 -22.69 -1.14 -9.93
C PRO A 375 -22.21 -2.45 -9.29
N MET A 376 -22.30 -2.55 -7.96
CA MET A 376 -22.08 -3.78 -7.19
C MET A 376 -23.43 -4.28 -6.67
N ALA A 377 -23.63 -5.59 -6.70
CA ALA A 377 -24.87 -6.19 -6.24
C ALA A 377 -25.15 -5.83 -4.77
N ASP A 378 -26.39 -5.39 -4.50
CA ASP A 378 -26.91 -5.06 -3.17
C ASP A 378 -26.08 -4.04 -2.35
N ARG A 379 -25.36 -3.12 -3.00
CA ARG A 379 -24.74 -1.97 -2.31
C ARG A 379 -25.35 -0.66 -2.80
N TRP A 380 -26.40 -0.23 -2.12
CA TRP A 380 -27.26 0.88 -2.53
C TRP A 380 -26.77 2.21 -2.01
N ARG A 381 -26.94 3.23 -2.83
CA ARG A 381 -26.80 4.65 -2.49
C ARG A 381 -27.49 5.49 -3.56
N LEU A 382 -27.73 6.75 -3.24
CA LEU A 382 -28.31 7.69 -4.19
C LEU A 382 -27.31 8.06 -5.30
N ARG A 383 -27.68 7.78 -6.56
CA ARG A 383 -26.93 8.13 -7.78
C ARG A 383 -27.93 8.58 -8.86
N PRO A 384 -27.58 9.55 -9.74
CA PRO A 384 -26.35 10.34 -9.76
C PRO A 384 -26.26 11.30 -8.56
N GLU A 385 -25.13 11.99 -8.41
CA GLU A 385 -24.86 12.89 -7.28
C GLU A 385 -25.91 13.99 -7.11
N GLN A 386 -26.43 14.54 -8.21
CA GLN A 386 -27.51 15.54 -8.19
C GLN A 386 -28.78 15.03 -7.49
N LEU A 387 -29.03 13.70 -7.55
CA LEU A 387 -30.14 13.07 -6.84
C LEU A 387 -29.85 13.00 -5.34
N ALA A 388 -28.62 12.62 -4.95
CA ALA A 388 -28.20 12.57 -3.55
C ALA A 388 -28.26 13.96 -2.89
N ASP A 389 -27.77 14.99 -3.58
CA ASP A 389 -27.77 16.38 -3.10
C ASP A 389 -29.20 16.89 -2.89
N LEU A 390 -30.09 16.60 -3.84
CA LEU A 390 -31.49 17.01 -3.77
C LEU A 390 -32.21 16.35 -2.59
N VAL A 391 -32.07 15.03 -2.43
CA VAL A 391 -32.70 14.31 -1.32
C VAL A 391 -32.15 14.80 0.01
N THR A 392 -30.84 15.00 0.12
CA THR A 392 -30.21 15.52 1.34
C THR A 392 -30.72 16.92 1.69
N ALA A 393 -30.87 17.80 0.70
CA ALA A 393 -31.34 19.18 0.91
C ALA A 393 -32.83 19.26 1.29
N ASP A 394 -33.67 18.35 0.81
CA ASP A 394 -35.11 18.29 1.13
C ASP A 394 -35.41 17.48 2.41
N SER A 395 -34.41 16.77 2.95
CA SER A 395 -34.53 15.95 4.15
C SER A 395 -34.15 16.71 5.43
N PRO A 396 -34.72 16.35 6.60
CA PRO A 396 -34.25 16.89 7.87
C PRO A 396 -32.79 16.46 8.14
N PRO A 397 -32.03 17.24 8.93
CA PRO A 397 -30.70 16.84 9.37
C PRO A 397 -30.72 15.45 10.04
N VAL A 398 -29.68 14.66 9.78
CA VAL A 398 -29.56 13.32 10.33
C VAL A 398 -29.43 13.39 11.86
N ASP A 399 -30.34 12.73 12.57
CA ASP A 399 -30.18 12.50 14.00
C ASP A 399 -29.22 11.31 14.20
N HIS A 400 -27.93 11.63 14.38
CA HIS A 400 -26.90 10.61 14.59
C HIS A 400 -27.16 9.76 15.83
N ALA A 401 -27.75 10.32 16.90
CA ALA A 401 -28.05 9.57 18.12
C ALA A 401 -29.17 8.55 17.88
N ALA A 402 -30.27 8.96 17.26
CA ALA A 402 -31.36 8.06 16.90
C ALA A 402 -30.88 6.96 15.94
N THR A 403 -30.07 7.33 14.95
CA THR A 403 -29.51 6.36 13.99
C THR A 403 -28.60 5.35 14.69
N MET A 404 -27.73 5.79 15.60
CA MET A 404 -26.89 4.88 16.40
C MET A 404 -27.73 3.89 17.21
N TRP A 405 -28.80 4.35 17.86
CA TRP A 405 -29.67 3.47 18.66
C TRP A 405 -30.33 2.38 17.82
N GLU A 406 -30.89 2.72 16.66
CA GLU A 406 -31.49 1.75 15.74
C GLU A 406 -30.44 0.77 15.18
N VAL A 407 -29.28 1.28 14.76
CA VAL A 407 -28.19 0.44 14.24
C VAL A 407 -27.69 -0.53 15.30
N ALA A 408 -27.49 -0.07 16.55
CA ALA A 408 -27.07 -0.87 17.68
C ALA A 408 -28.13 -1.89 18.12
N GLY A 409 -29.42 -1.54 18.04
CA GLY A 409 -30.53 -2.46 18.36
C GLY A 409 -30.60 -3.70 17.47
N GLY A 410 -30.00 -3.64 16.27
CA GLY A 410 -29.87 -4.79 15.37
C GLY A 410 -28.66 -5.69 15.62
N ILE A 411 -27.81 -5.38 16.61
CA ILE A 411 -26.67 -6.23 16.98
C ILE A 411 -27.19 -7.42 17.79
N PRO A 412 -26.81 -8.67 17.44
CA PRO A 412 -27.23 -9.85 18.20
C PRO A 412 -26.76 -9.78 19.66
N VAL A 413 -27.44 -10.47 20.56
CA VAL A 413 -27.13 -10.48 22.00
C VAL A 413 -26.60 -11.85 22.40
N ARG A 414 -25.48 -11.88 23.12
CA ARG A 414 -24.88 -13.10 23.69
C ARG A 414 -25.72 -13.65 24.83
N ALA A 415 -25.45 -14.90 25.22
CA ALA A 415 -26.18 -15.56 26.31
C ALA A 415 -26.06 -14.86 27.68
N ASP A 416 -25.02 -14.02 27.87
CA ASP A 416 -24.79 -13.23 29.08
C ASP A 416 -25.45 -11.84 29.03
N GLY A 417 -26.19 -11.52 27.97
CA GLY A 417 -26.91 -10.26 27.79
C GLY A 417 -26.10 -9.12 27.19
N GLY A 418 -24.81 -9.31 26.87
CA GLY A 418 -23.99 -8.32 26.16
C GLY A 418 -24.14 -8.40 24.63
N PRO A 419 -23.73 -7.35 23.88
CA PRO A 419 -23.72 -7.40 22.42
C PRO A 419 -22.77 -8.49 21.91
N ASP A 420 -23.18 -9.17 20.83
CA ASP A 420 -22.40 -10.13 20.07
C ASP A 420 -21.86 -9.47 18.79
N LEU A 421 -20.76 -8.73 18.95
CA LEU A 421 -20.12 -8.02 17.84
C LEU A 421 -19.54 -9.01 16.81
N ALA A 422 -19.17 -10.22 17.23
CA ALA A 422 -18.65 -11.26 16.34
C ALA A 422 -19.73 -11.87 15.44
N ALA A 423 -20.98 -11.94 15.93
CA ALA A 423 -22.12 -12.38 15.13
C ALA A 423 -22.77 -11.26 14.31
N SER A 424 -22.35 -10.01 14.49
CA SER A 424 -22.86 -8.87 13.72
C SER A 424 -22.18 -8.75 12.35
N ASP A 425 -22.90 -8.18 11.39
CA ASP A 425 -22.37 -7.79 10.09
C ASP A 425 -21.35 -6.63 10.23
N PRO A 426 -20.14 -6.74 9.65
CA PRO A 426 -19.15 -5.65 9.62
C PRO A 426 -19.69 -4.34 9.06
N GLU A 427 -20.59 -4.38 8.07
CA GLU A 427 -21.20 -3.19 7.47
C GLU A 427 -22.04 -2.42 8.52
N ARG A 428 -22.82 -3.15 9.34
CA ARG A 428 -23.60 -2.57 10.45
C ARG A 428 -22.69 -1.89 11.49
N LEU A 429 -21.60 -2.55 11.87
CA LEU A 429 -20.65 -2.00 12.84
C LEU A 429 -19.90 -0.78 12.28
N ALA A 430 -19.58 -0.79 10.98
CA ALA A 430 -19.01 0.35 10.29
C ALA A 430 -19.98 1.54 10.25
N LEU A 431 -21.28 1.30 10.03
CA LEU A 431 -22.31 2.32 10.08
C LEU A 431 -22.48 2.88 11.51
N LEU A 432 -22.47 2.01 12.53
CA LEU A 432 -22.51 2.44 13.93
C LEU A 432 -21.36 3.40 14.25
N LEU A 433 -20.13 3.00 13.90
CA LEU A 433 -18.95 3.82 14.12
C LEU A 433 -18.99 5.13 13.33
N ARG A 434 -19.53 5.11 12.10
CA ARG A 434 -19.74 6.31 11.29
C ARG A 434 -20.64 7.31 12.01
N HIS A 435 -21.83 6.90 12.46
CA HIS A 435 -22.72 7.83 13.16
C HIS A 435 -22.18 8.24 14.54
N ALA A 436 -21.47 7.35 15.23
CA ALA A 436 -20.82 7.67 16.50
C ALA A 436 -19.77 8.76 16.37
N SER A 437 -18.83 8.62 15.44
CA SER A 437 -17.81 9.65 15.23
C SER A 437 -18.37 10.93 14.63
N ALA A 438 -19.48 10.86 13.87
CA ALA A 438 -20.15 12.05 13.34
C ALA A 438 -20.84 12.87 14.45
N GLY A 439 -21.48 12.20 15.42
CA GLY A 439 -22.08 12.87 16.58
C GLY A 439 -21.04 13.40 17.57
N ASP A 440 -19.93 12.67 17.73
CA ASP A 440 -18.81 13.06 18.58
C ASP A 440 -17.48 12.49 18.03
N PRO A 441 -16.55 13.32 17.51
CA PRO A 441 -15.22 12.87 17.11
C PRO A 441 -14.44 12.22 18.25
N ALA A 442 -14.83 12.49 19.50
CA ALA A 442 -14.25 11.90 20.69
C ALA A 442 -14.98 10.66 21.23
N SER A 443 -15.90 10.09 20.45
CA SER A 443 -16.75 8.98 20.87
C SER A 443 -15.97 7.84 21.55
N PRO A 444 -16.45 7.33 22.69
CA PRO A 444 -15.80 6.21 23.40
C PRO A 444 -15.79 4.91 22.59
N MET A 445 -16.60 4.81 21.53
CA MET A 445 -16.57 3.67 20.60
C MET A 445 -15.22 3.48 19.91
N LEU A 446 -14.40 4.53 19.80
CA LEU A 446 -13.04 4.43 19.26
C LEU A 446 -12.05 3.78 20.24
N ASP A 447 -12.44 3.56 21.49
CA ASP A 447 -11.64 2.86 22.51
C ASP A 447 -12.11 1.40 22.71
N GLU A 448 -13.22 0.99 22.07
CA GLU A 448 -13.80 -0.35 22.16
C GLU A 448 -13.15 -1.34 21.18
N VAL A 449 -12.12 -2.06 21.64
CA VAL A 449 -11.27 -2.89 20.76
C VAL A 449 -12.05 -3.95 19.98
N ASP A 450 -13.08 -4.58 20.57
CA ASP A 450 -13.89 -5.59 19.87
C ASP A 450 -14.70 -4.98 18.73
N LEU A 451 -15.23 -3.76 18.90
CA LEU A 451 -15.92 -3.06 17.83
C LEU A 451 -14.96 -2.80 16.65
N LEU A 452 -13.75 -2.32 16.94
CA LEU A 452 -12.74 -2.05 15.91
C LEU A 452 -12.30 -3.34 15.20
N LEU A 453 -12.16 -4.43 15.95
CA LEU A 453 -11.78 -5.74 15.40
C LEU A 453 -12.84 -6.32 14.48
N HIS A 454 -14.12 -6.00 14.67
CA HIS A 454 -15.21 -6.59 13.89
C HIS A 454 -15.80 -5.67 12.80
N ALA A 455 -15.64 -4.35 12.91
CA ALA A 455 -16.06 -3.39 11.89
C ALA A 455 -15.21 -3.46 10.60
N GLU A 456 -15.74 -2.91 9.50
CA GLU A 456 -14.95 -2.74 8.27
C GLU A 456 -13.69 -1.87 8.53
N PRO A 457 -12.47 -2.36 8.21
CA PRO A 457 -11.25 -1.64 8.60
C PRO A 457 -11.13 -0.22 8.05
N ALA A 458 -11.56 0.02 6.82
CA ALA A 458 -11.53 1.35 6.21
C ALA A 458 -12.40 2.37 6.97
N ALA A 459 -13.54 1.94 7.49
CA ALA A 459 -14.42 2.80 8.28
C ALA A 459 -13.79 3.16 9.63
N VAL A 460 -13.10 2.21 10.28
CA VAL A 460 -12.31 2.48 11.50
C VAL A 460 -11.17 3.44 11.21
N THR A 461 -10.41 3.20 10.13
CA THR A 461 -9.32 4.08 9.69
C THR A 461 -9.83 5.50 9.40
N ALA A 462 -10.99 5.64 8.75
CA ALA A 462 -11.62 6.94 8.50
C ALA A 462 -12.11 7.63 9.78
N ALA A 463 -12.64 6.88 10.74
CA ALA A 463 -13.08 7.42 12.03
C ALA A 463 -11.90 7.93 12.87
N PHE A 464 -10.78 7.21 12.91
CA PHE A 464 -9.54 7.70 13.52
C PHE A 464 -8.99 8.94 12.81
N GLN A 465 -8.98 8.95 11.47
CA GLN A 465 -8.54 10.12 10.70
C GLN A 465 -9.41 11.34 11.00
N TYR A 466 -10.73 11.18 11.07
CA TYR A 466 -11.66 12.26 11.39
C TYR A 466 -11.45 12.81 12.81
N ALA A 467 -11.19 11.95 13.79
CA ALA A 467 -10.86 12.37 15.15
C ALA A 467 -9.53 13.15 15.19
N GLU A 468 -8.49 12.69 14.47
CA GLU A 468 -7.21 13.37 14.33
C GLU A 468 -7.36 14.75 13.67
N ASP A 469 -8.08 14.84 12.54
CA ASP A 469 -8.32 16.09 11.80
C ASP A 469 -9.19 17.08 12.60
N SER A 470 -9.99 16.57 13.55
CA SER A 470 -10.73 17.38 14.53
C SER A 470 -9.87 17.88 15.70
N GLY A 471 -8.56 17.62 15.69
CA GLY A 471 -7.59 18.08 16.69
C GLY A 471 -7.39 17.16 17.89
N ARG A 472 -7.94 15.93 17.87
CA ARG A 472 -7.71 14.94 18.95
C ARG A 472 -6.30 14.35 18.80
N PRO A 473 -5.49 14.26 19.87
CA PRO A 473 -4.21 13.57 19.81
C PRO A 473 -4.43 12.07 19.52
N ALA A 474 -3.53 11.48 18.75
CA ALA A 474 -3.59 10.05 18.45
C ALA A 474 -3.48 9.24 19.75
N THR A 475 -4.42 8.32 19.96
CA THR A 475 -4.37 7.37 21.08
C THR A 475 -3.41 6.24 20.78
N PRO A 476 -2.90 5.50 21.78
CA PRO A 476 -2.09 4.30 21.53
C PRO A 476 -2.78 3.29 20.61
N LEU A 477 -4.11 3.19 20.69
CA LEU A 477 -4.91 2.31 19.84
C LEU A 477 -4.96 2.82 18.39
N ALA A 478 -5.14 4.13 18.17
CA ALA A 478 -5.09 4.72 16.83
C ALA A 478 -3.71 4.55 16.17
N GLU A 479 -2.63 4.72 16.94
CA GLU A 479 -1.26 4.49 16.46
C GLU A 479 -0.98 3.02 16.14
N ALA A 480 -1.44 2.10 17.00
CA ALA A 480 -1.31 0.66 16.75
C ALA A 480 -2.13 0.24 15.53
N TRP A 481 -3.34 0.77 15.37
CA TRP A 481 -4.18 0.54 14.19
C TRP A 481 -3.51 1.01 12.91
N ARG A 482 -2.91 2.21 12.92
CA ARG A 482 -2.13 2.74 11.79
C ARG A 482 -0.99 1.81 11.39
N ARG A 483 -0.21 1.33 12.35
CA ARG A 483 0.95 0.44 12.12
C ARG A 483 0.54 -0.97 11.69
N ALA A 484 -0.60 -1.45 12.18
CA ALA A 484 -1.12 -2.76 11.81
C ALA A 484 -1.59 -2.82 10.35
N ALA A 485 -1.92 -1.68 9.74
CA ALA A 485 -2.45 -1.57 8.38
C ALA A 485 -3.54 -2.63 8.08
N PRO A 486 -4.65 -2.65 8.84
CA PRO A 486 -5.60 -3.77 8.86
C PRO A 486 -6.49 -3.89 7.62
N ASP A 487 -6.43 -2.92 6.71
CA ASP A 487 -7.15 -2.87 5.43
C ASP A 487 -6.67 -3.92 4.39
N ARG A 488 -5.77 -4.82 4.78
CA ARG A 488 -5.17 -5.85 3.93
C ARG A 488 -5.96 -7.16 4.00
N ALA A 489 -5.97 -7.93 2.90
CA ALA A 489 -6.64 -9.23 2.86
C ALA A 489 -6.06 -10.22 3.89
N ALA A 490 -4.76 -10.13 4.17
CA ALA A 490 -4.09 -10.96 5.17
C ALA A 490 -4.61 -10.74 6.61
N THR A 491 -5.28 -9.63 6.87
CA THR A 491 -5.91 -9.29 8.16
C THR A 491 -7.43 -9.19 8.03
N ALA A 492 -8.03 -9.95 7.10
CA ALA A 492 -9.48 -9.93 6.89
C ALA A 492 -10.28 -10.52 8.06
N ARG A 493 -9.71 -11.50 8.79
CA ARG A 493 -10.37 -12.07 9.97
C ARG A 493 -10.10 -11.23 11.23
N PRO A 494 -11.08 -11.06 12.12
CA PRO A 494 -10.88 -10.36 13.39
C PRO A 494 -9.71 -10.91 14.22
N ALA A 495 -9.53 -12.24 14.26
CA ALA A 495 -8.42 -12.85 14.99
C ALA A 495 -7.04 -12.53 14.39
N ASP A 496 -6.94 -12.41 13.05
CA ASP A 496 -5.70 -11.99 12.39
C ASP A 496 -5.40 -10.52 12.72
N ARG A 497 -6.42 -9.64 12.71
CA ARG A 497 -6.27 -8.24 13.17
C ARG A 497 -5.83 -8.17 14.62
N ALA A 498 -6.44 -8.97 15.49
CA ALA A 498 -6.07 -9.05 16.91
C ALA A 498 -4.61 -9.47 17.07
N ALA A 499 -4.14 -10.45 16.30
CA ALA A 499 -2.74 -10.87 16.34
C ALA A 499 -1.78 -9.72 15.96
N VAL A 500 -2.06 -8.96 14.89
CA VAL A 500 -1.22 -7.82 14.49
C VAL A 500 -1.30 -6.67 15.51
N LEU A 501 -2.49 -6.36 16.00
CA LEU A 501 -2.70 -5.32 17.02
C LEU A 501 -2.03 -5.69 18.35
N HIS A 502 -2.05 -6.96 18.75
CA HIS A 502 -1.32 -7.43 19.92
C HIS A 502 0.17 -7.03 19.86
N ALA A 503 0.81 -7.20 18.70
CA ALA A 503 2.21 -6.81 18.52
C ALA A 503 2.44 -5.30 18.71
N HIS A 504 1.55 -4.46 18.15
CA HIS A 504 1.67 -3.00 18.21
C HIS A 504 1.09 -2.36 19.48
N LEU A 505 0.35 -3.09 20.31
CA LEU A 505 -0.19 -2.61 21.59
C LEU A 505 0.67 -3.02 22.79
N THR A 506 1.49 -4.06 22.68
CA THR A 506 2.28 -4.62 23.78
C THR A 506 3.18 -3.56 24.44
N GLY A 507 3.03 -3.31 25.74
CA GLY A 507 3.81 -2.29 26.45
C GLY A 507 3.38 -0.83 26.20
N ARG A 508 2.34 -0.60 25.38
CA ARG A 508 1.72 0.72 25.14
C ARG A 508 0.30 0.79 25.69
N HIS A 509 -0.43 -0.33 25.65
CA HIS A 509 -1.80 -0.44 26.12
C HIS A 509 -2.10 -1.87 26.59
N ASP A 510 -1.65 -2.22 27.79
CA ASP A 510 -1.58 -3.61 28.27
C ASP A 510 -2.93 -4.34 28.27
N ALA A 511 -4.03 -3.67 28.63
CA ALA A 511 -5.37 -4.29 28.65
C ALA A 511 -5.81 -4.76 27.24
N ALA A 512 -5.80 -3.85 26.27
CA ALA A 512 -6.09 -4.16 24.86
C ALA A 512 -5.10 -5.17 24.26
N ALA A 513 -3.80 -5.07 24.60
CA ALA A 513 -2.79 -6.02 24.16
C ALA A 513 -3.05 -7.45 24.66
N ALA A 514 -3.44 -7.60 25.93
CA ALA A 514 -3.78 -8.89 26.53
C ALA A 514 -5.07 -9.47 25.93
N HIS A 515 -6.08 -8.64 25.71
CA HIS A 515 -7.32 -9.05 25.05
C HIS A 515 -7.09 -9.53 23.61
N CYS A 516 -6.32 -8.76 22.83
CA CYS A 516 -5.92 -9.14 21.49
C CYS A 516 -5.11 -10.45 21.45
N ALA A 517 -4.21 -10.66 22.42
CA ALA A 517 -3.44 -11.89 22.53
C ALA A 517 -4.34 -13.12 22.78
N GLU A 518 -5.35 -12.99 23.63
CA GLU A 518 -6.28 -14.07 23.92
C GLU A 518 -7.14 -14.44 22.70
N LEU A 519 -7.65 -13.44 21.97
CA LEU A 519 -8.36 -13.65 20.71
C LEU A 519 -7.47 -14.29 19.63
N ALA A 520 -6.22 -13.83 19.51
CA ALA A 520 -5.25 -14.39 18.58
C ALA A 520 -4.93 -15.86 18.91
N ARG A 521 -4.77 -16.20 20.20
CA ARG A 521 -4.52 -17.58 20.66
C ARG A 521 -5.63 -18.54 20.26
N GLN A 522 -6.89 -18.08 20.24
CA GLN A 522 -8.03 -18.89 19.77
C GLN A 522 -7.92 -19.25 18.29
N ALA A 523 -7.13 -18.51 17.51
CA ALA A 523 -6.81 -18.80 16.11
C ALA A 523 -5.49 -19.59 15.91
N ASP A 524 -4.96 -20.23 16.96
CA ASP A 524 -3.69 -21.00 16.96
C ASP A 524 -2.48 -20.15 16.52
N THR A 525 -2.43 -18.87 16.91
CA THR A 525 -1.21 -18.07 16.73
C THR A 525 -0.13 -18.59 17.68
N ARG A 526 0.79 -19.41 17.17
CA ARG A 526 1.89 -20.04 17.93
C ARG A 526 3.02 -19.07 18.32
N TRP A 527 2.68 -17.83 18.60
CA TRP A 527 3.62 -16.77 18.91
C TRP A 527 2.98 -15.70 19.79
N ARG A 528 3.81 -14.90 20.46
CA ARG A 528 3.39 -13.74 21.25
C ARG A 528 4.44 -12.63 21.15
N ALA A 529 3.99 -11.37 21.17
CA ALA A 529 4.88 -10.23 21.33
C ALA A 529 5.31 -10.09 22.80
N VAL A 530 6.60 -9.82 23.01
CA VAL A 530 7.21 -9.67 24.34
C VAL A 530 7.38 -8.19 24.68
N TRP A 531 7.96 -7.43 23.76
CA TRP A 531 8.14 -5.99 23.87
C TRP A 531 8.13 -5.34 22.49
N GLN A 532 7.95 -4.02 22.47
CA GLN A 532 8.14 -3.20 21.29
C GLN A 532 8.96 -1.95 21.61
N HIS A 533 9.71 -1.49 20.62
CA HIS A 533 10.39 -0.20 20.60
C HIS A 533 9.89 0.60 19.39
N THR A 534 9.57 1.87 19.62
CA THR A 534 9.08 2.79 18.60
C THR A 534 9.99 4.02 18.58
N PRO A 535 10.90 4.14 17.61
CA PRO A 535 11.78 5.30 17.55
C PRO A 535 11.02 6.55 17.09
N ALA A 536 11.65 7.71 17.27
CA ALA A 536 11.11 8.99 16.84
C ALA A 536 11.10 9.15 15.30
N ASP A 537 12.11 8.58 14.61
CA ASP A 537 12.23 8.66 13.16
C ASP A 537 12.94 7.44 12.55
N GLY A 538 12.77 7.30 11.24
CA GLY A 538 13.58 6.48 10.37
C GLY A 538 13.30 4.97 10.40
N PRO A 539 13.64 4.28 9.30
CA PRO A 539 13.63 2.82 9.27
C PRO A 539 14.62 2.21 10.25
N CYS A 540 14.15 1.19 10.97
CA CYS A 540 14.92 0.54 12.02
C CYS A 540 15.72 -0.65 11.48
N ALA A 541 16.83 -0.95 12.14
CA ALA A 541 17.50 -2.25 12.07
C ALA A 541 17.95 -2.69 13.47
N ALA A 542 18.01 -3.99 13.70
CA ALA A 542 18.47 -4.54 14.98
C ALA A 542 19.23 -5.84 14.80
N THR A 543 20.27 -6.04 15.62
CA THR A 543 21.10 -7.25 15.68
C THR A 543 21.64 -7.47 17.10
N PRO A 544 21.80 -8.72 17.57
CA PRO A 544 22.55 -9.01 18.78
C PRO A 544 23.99 -8.49 18.67
N GLY A 545 24.53 -7.99 19.77
CA GLY A 545 25.93 -7.57 19.88
C GLY A 545 26.90 -8.74 20.00
N LEU A 546 28.14 -8.51 19.59
CA LEU A 546 29.26 -9.45 19.72
C LEU A 546 30.41 -8.80 20.49
N GLY A 547 31.30 -9.64 21.04
CA GLY A 547 32.49 -9.19 21.77
C GLY A 547 32.14 -8.22 22.92
N PRO A 548 32.66 -6.97 22.93
CA PRO A 548 32.37 -5.98 23.99
C PRO A 548 30.89 -5.57 24.11
N SER A 549 30.07 -5.85 23.10
CA SER A 549 28.63 -5.59 23.08
C SER A 549 27.79 -6.85 23.30
N ALA A 550 28.41 -8.00 23.58
CA ALA A 550 27.69 -9.24 23.87
C ALA A 550 26.68 -9.04 25.02
N GLY A 551 25.52 -9.70 24.91
CA GLY A 551 24.40 -9.54 25.84
C GLY A 551 23.56 -8.27 25.65
N HIS A 552 23.92 -7.40 24.68
CA HIS A 552 23.12 -6.24 24.30
C HIS A 552 22.55 -6.44 22.89
N LEU A 553 21.48 -5.72 22.59
CA LEU A 553 20.95 -5.54 21.24
C LEU A 553 21.47 -4.22 20.68
N LEU A 554 22.03 -4.24 19.48
CA LEU A 554 22.33 -3.04 18.72
C LEU A 554 21.07 -2.64 17.95
N LEU A 555 20.61 -1.40 18.12
CA LEU A 555 19.43 -0.86 17.46
C LEU A 555 19.81 0.40 16.69
N ALA A 556 19.62 0.39 15.37
CA ALA A 556 19.82 1.55 14.52
C ALA A 556 18.46 2.14 14.11
N ASP A 557 18.32 3.45 14.24
CA ASP A 557 17.15 4.22 13.82
C ASP A 557 17.56 5.59 13.23
N GLY A 558 16.59 6.51 13.10
CA GLY A 558 16.82 7.87 12.63
C GLY A 558 17.73 8.73 13.52
N ASP A 559 17.80 8.44 14.82
CA ASP A 559 18.59 9.20 15.80
C ASP A 559 20.03 8.70 15.91
N GLY A 560 20.26 7.41 15.64
CA GLY A 560 21.60 6.83 15.60
C GLY A 560 21.63 5.34 15.93
N LEU A 561 22.79 4.88 16.40
CA LEU A 561 22.99 3.54 16.91
C LEU A 561 22.91 3.55 18.44
N HIS A 562 22.00 2.73 18.98
CA HIS A 562 21.71 2.57 20.40
C HIS A 562 22.07 1.17 20.88
N LEU A 563 22.33 1.05 22.18
CA LEU A 563 22.39 -0.22 22.88
C LEU A 563 21.08 -0.42 23.64
N ALA A 564 20.50 -1.61 23.53
CA ALA A 564 19.27 -1.98 24.24
C ALA A 564 19.41 -3.33 24.94
N ASP A 565 18.63 -3.50 26.00
CA ASP A 565 18.44 -4.80 26.64
C ASP A 565 17.62 -5.72 25.71
N PRO A 566 18.12 -6.91 25.34
CA PRO A 566 17.44 -7.77 24.36
C PRO A 566 16.14 -8.38 24.90
N ALA A 567 15.98 -8.53 26.21
CA ALA A 567 14.82 -9.16 26.83
C ALA A 567 13.65 -8.18 27.04
N THR A 568 13.92 -6.88 27.10
CA THR A 568 12.94 -5.83 27.40
C THR A 568 12.82 -4.74 26.33
N GLY A 569 13.80 -4.64 25.44
CA GLY A 569 13.86 -3.58 24.42
C GLY A 569 14.18 -2.19 24.99
N ARG A 570 14.53 -2.09 26.28
CA ARG A 570 14.87 -0.82 26.91
C ARG A 570 16.23 -0.33 26.42
N LEU A 571 16.27 0.89 25.92
CA LEU A 571 17.54 1.55 25.55
C LEU A 571 18.37 1.82 26.82
N HIS A 572 19.68 1.68 26.71
CA HIS A 572 20.60 2.17 27.72
C HIS A 572 20.74 3.69 27.62
N ASP A 573 20.98 4.37 28.75
CA ASP A 573 21.08 5.84 28.84
C ASP A 573 22.34 6.45 28.18
N ASP A 574 23.01 5.70 27.31
CA ASP A 574 24.16 6.17 26.55
C ASP A 574 23.72 7.06 25.39
N ARG A 575 24.49 8.10 25.09
CA ARG A 575 24.23 8.95 23.92
C ARG A 575 24.38 8.10 22.64
N PRO A 576 23.40 8.10 21.72
CA PRO A 576 23.51 7.32 20.50
C PRO A 576 24.70 7.76 19.65
N GLU A 577 25.35 6.80 19.00
CA GLU A 577 26.36 7.09 17.98
C GLU A 577 25.63 7.60 16.72
N PRO A 578 25.94 8.82 16.24
CA PRO A 578 25.18 9.44 15.16
C PRO A 578 25.37 8.69 13.84
N LEU A 579 24.25 8.24 13.26
CA LEU A 579 24.23 7.63 11.93
C LEU A 579 23.87 8.67 10.87
N HIS A 580 24.76 8.83 9.90
CA HIS A 580 24.49 9.70 8.74
C HIS A 580 23.77 8.88 7.66
N ALA A 581 22.59 9.32 7.21
CA ALA A 581 21.72 8.66 6.23
C ALA A 581 21.16 7.26 6.67
N PRO A 582 20.30 7.20 7.71
CA PRO A 582 19.77 5.97 8.29
C PRO A 582 18.69 5.34 7.40
N HIS A 583 19.10 4.64 6.34
CA HIS A 583 18.25 3.69 5.63
C HIS A 583 18.90 2.31 5.66
N PRO A 584 18.93 1.65 6.84
CA PRO A 584 19.59 0.37 6.99
C PRO A 584 18.89 -0.69 6.15
N ARG A 585 19.68 -1.39 5.34
CA ARG A 585 19.27 -2.61 4.62
C ARG A 585 19.68 -3.85 5.41
N ALA A 586 20.84 -3.81 6.05
CA ALA A 586 21.28 -4.83 7.00
C ALA A 586 22.17 -4.21 8.07
N LEU A 587 22.14 -4.76 9.27
CA LEU A 587 23.00 -4.42 10.39
C LEU A 587 23.49 -5.72 11.02
N THR A 588 24.79 -5.87 11.20
CA THR A 588 25.37 -7.05 11.86
C THR A 588 26.48 -6.63 12.80
N ALA A 589 26.52 -7.21 13.99
CA ALA A 589 27.71 -7.14 14.83
C ALA A 589 28.82 -7.99 14.19
N THR A 590 30.07 -7.68 14.51
CA THR A 590 31.24 -8.27 13.83
C THR A 590 32.16 -9.01 14.80
N PRO A 591 33.02 -9.91 14.29
CA PRO A 591 34.11 -10.54 15.05
C PRO A 591 35.03 -9.57 15.79
N PHE A 592 35.14 -8.35 15.28
CA PHE A 592 36.04 -7.30 15.79
C PHE A 592 35.43 -6.51 16.95
N GLY A 593 34.15 -6.75 17.29
CA GLY A 593 33.46 -6.13 18.41
C GLY A 593 32.62 -4.89 18.06
N GLY A 594 32.85 -4.28 16.90
CA GLY A 594 31.98 -3.24 16.34
C GLY A 594 30.86 -3.81 15.46
N ALA A 595 30.30 -2.99 14.58
CA ALA A 595 29.21 -3.39 13.67
C ALA A 595 29.45 -2.96 12.21
N LEU A 596 28.78 -3.66 11.29
CA LEU A 596 28.66 -3.25 9.90
C LEU A 596 27.22 -2.85 9.58
N LEU A 597 27.08 -1.72 8.89
CA LEU A 597 25.82 -1.24 8.34
C LEU A 597 25.89 -1.25 6.82
N LEU A 598 25.00 -2.03 6.20
CA LEU A 598 24.72 -1.95 4.77
C LEU A 598 23.52 -1.03 4.59
N ASP A 599 23.71 0.08 3.89
CA ASP A 599 22.61 1.01 3.61
C ASP A 599 21.83 0.61 2.33
N ALA A 600 20.72 1.31 2.08
CA ALA A 600 19.90 1.08 0.89
C ALA A 600 20.57 1.48 -0.44
N SER A 601 21.70 2.21 -0.42
CA SER A 601 22.51 2.47 -1.61
C SER A 601 23.41 1.29 -2.00
N GLY A 602 23.55 0.31 -1.10
CA GLY A 602 24.52 -0.79 -1.23
C GLY A 602 25.91 -0.42 -0.70
N THR A 603 26.05 0.70 0.03
CA THR A 603 27.30 1.09 0.67
C THR A 603 27.41 0.40 2.02
N LEU A 604 28.53 -0.26 2.25
CA LEU A 604 28.86 -0.91 3.51
C LEU A 604 29.73 0.02 4.37
N ARG A 605 29.37 0.18 5.64
CA ARG A 605 30.05 1.08 6.58
C ARG A 605 30.45 0.37 7.86
N SER A 606 31.67 0.65 8.33
CA SER A 606 32.16 0.25 9.65
C SER A 606 31.63 1.21 10.71
N LEU A 607 31.05 0.67 11.78
CA LEU A 607 30.51 1.40 12.93
C LEU A 607 31.27 1.01 14.19
N THR A 608 31.51 1.98 15.08
CA THR A 608 32.36 1.79 16.27
C THR A 608 31.50 1.63 17.51
N VAL A 609 31.37 0.39 17.99
CA VAL A 609 30.54 0.08 19.16
C VAL A 609 31.42 -0.04 20.39
N ARG A 610 31.18 0.80 21.41
CA ARG A 610 31.95 0.81 22.67
C ARG A 610 33.48 0.87 22.45
N GLY A 611 33.91 1.61 21.43
CA GLY A 611 35.33 1.78 21.09
C GLY A 611 35.94 0.65 20.26
N ALA A 612 35.17 -0.38 19.88
CA ALA A 612 35.60 -1.42 18.96
C ALA A 612 35.07 -1.12 17.55
N GLU A 613 35.96 -1.06 16.56
CA GLU A 613 35.59 -0.85 15.15
C GLU A 613 34.92 -2.10 14.56
N GLY A 614 34.01 -1.91 13.60
CA GLY A 614 33.32 -3.01 12.94
C GLY A 614 34.25 -3.87 12.09
N VAL A 615 35.18 -3.25 11.38
CA VAL A 615 36.29 -3.93 10.71
C VAL A 615 37.49 -2.98 10.69
N PRO A 616 38.72 -3.52 10.57
CA PRO A 616 39.91 -2.69 10.43
C PRO A 616 39.83 -1.75 9.23
N ASP A 617 40.46 -0.58 9.37
CA ASP A 617 40.55 0.41 8.30
C ASP A 617 41.04 -0.19 6.96
N GLY A 618 40.33 0.16 5.88
CA GLY A 618 40.62 -0.31 4.52
C GLY A 618 40.11 -1.72 4.19
N ALA A 619 39.65 -2.51 5.15
CA ALA A 619 39.12 -3.86 4.90
C ALA A 619 37.91 -3.86 3.94
N LEU A 620 37.07 -2.83 4.02
CA LEU A 620 35.89 -2.69 3.15
C LEU A 620 36.23 -2.30 1.71
N ALA A 621 37.37 -1.63 1.48
CA ALA A 621 37.75 -1.14 0.15
C ALA A 621 38.08 -2.28 -0.84
N ALA A 622 38.40 -3.46 -0.32
CA ALA A 622 38.70 -4.65 -1.10
C ALA A 622 37.45 -5.50 -1.43
N LEU A 623 36.27 -5.14 -0.92
CA LEU A 623 35.04 -5.89 -1.14
C LEU A 623 34.35 -5.48 -2.44
N ASP A 624 33.85 -6.48 -3.17
CA ASP A 624 32.92 -6.28 -4.28
C ASP A 624 31.62 -5.64 -3.79
N ALA A 625 30.79 -5.16 -4.73
CA ALA A 625 29.45 -4.67 -4.42
C ALA A 625 28.64 -5.71 -3.62
N CYS A 626 28.17 -5.33 -2.44
CA CYS A 626 27.44 -6.19 -1.51
C CYS A 626 25.96 -5.80 -1.45
N THR A 627 25.09 -6.80 -1.33
CA THR A 627 23.63 -6.65 -1.24
C THR A 627 23.04 -7.27 0.03
N ALA A 628 23.84 -8.04 0.77
CA ALA A 628 23.54 -8.53 2.11
C ALA A 628 24.86 -8.75 2.87
N VAL A 629 24.82 -8.70 4.19
CA VAL A 629 25.97 -8.98 5.06
C VAL A 629 25.47 -9.65 6.34
N ALA A 630 26.24 -10.62 6.84
CA ALA A 630 26.03 -11.25 8.13
C ALA A 630 27.38 -11.62 8.74
N ALA A 631 27.47 -11.65 10.07
CA ALA A 631 28.66 -12.10 10.76
C ALA A 631 28.32 -12.71 12.12
N HIS A 632 29.13 -13.68 12.54
CA HIS A 632 28.99 -14.35 13.83
C HIS A 632 30.35 -14.90 14.27
N GLU A 633 30.76 -14.58 15.50
CA GLU A 633 32.03 -15.00 16.11
C GLU A 633 33.26 -14.74 15.24
N ASP A 634 33.76 -15.71 14.47
CA ASP A 634 34.96 -15.60 13.62
C ASP A 634 34.62 -15.56 12.12
N VAL A 635 33.33 -15.47 11.78
CA VAL A 635 32.83 -15.60 10.41
C VAL A 635 32.22 -14.31 9.91
N MET A 636 32.46 -14.01 8.63
CA MET A 636 31.75 -13.00 7.87
C MET A 636 31.24 -13.59 6.55
N VAL A 637 30.01 -13.22 6.17
CA VAL A 637 29.39 -13.62 4.91
C VAL A 637 28.84 -12.41 4.18
N PHE A 638 29.12 -12.34 2.88
CA PHE A 638 28.68 -11.26 2.00
C PHE A 638 27.85 -11.82 0.85
N GLY A 639 26.72 -11.19 0.57
CA GLY A 639 25.83 -11.52 -0.54
C GLY A 639 26.02 -10.52 -1.68
N ARG A 640 25.91 -10.99 -2.92
CA ARG A 640 26.23 -10.19 -4.12
C ARG A 640 25.03 -10.03 -5.07
N PRO A 641 25.05 -9.02 -5.97
CA PRO A 641 24.01 -8.79 -6.97
C PRO A 641 23.78 -9.93 -7.98
N ASP A 642 24.78 -10.81 -8.15
CA ASP A 642 24.77 -11.95 -9.07
C ASP A 642 24.25 -13.25 -8.45
N GLY A 643 23.77 -13.22 -7.20
CA GLY A 643 23.20 -14.37 -6.51
C GLY A 643 24.22 -15.27 -5.82
N LEU A 644 25.49 -14.87 -5.80
CA LEU A 644 26.56 -15.57 -5.10
C LEU A 644 26.79 -15.01 -3.70
N THR A 645 27.33 -15.87 -2.85
CA THR A 645 27.75 -15.55 -1.48
C THR A 645 29.25 -15.82 -1.32
N THR A 646 29.91 -15.01 -0.49
CA THR A 646 31.30 -15.22 -0.09
C THR A 646 31.34 -15.37 1.42
N TYR A 647 31.88 -16.49 1.89
CA TYR A 647 32.16 -16.76 3.30
C TYR A 647 33.64 -16.58 3.57
N SER A 648 33.98 -15.96 4.70
CA SER A 648 35.36 -15.79 5.15
C SER A 648 35.47 -16.04 6.65
N GLU A 649 36.47 -16.83 7.05
CA GLU A 649 36.88 -17.01 8.44
C GLU A 649 38.03 -16.03 8.75
N VAL A 650 37.85 -15.17 9.75
CA VAL A 650 38.73 -14.03 10.02
C VAL A 650 40.08 -14.49 10.56
N SER A 651 40.09 -15.44 11.51
CA SER A 651 41.32 -15.91 12.14
C SER A 651 42.26 -16.65 11.19
N THR A 652 41.71 -17.42 10.24
CA THR A 652 42.49 -18.24 9.30
C THR A 652 42.68 -17.59 7.94
N GLY A 653 41.85 -16.60 7.60
CA GLY A 653 41.78 -16.01 6.26
C GLY A 653 41.22 -16.98 5.21
N THR A 654 40.64 -18.11 5.61
CA THR A 654 40.04 -19.05 4.66
C THR A 654 38.76 -18.47 4.08
N ALA A 655 38.62 -18.54 2.77
CA ALA A 655 37.45 -18.08 2.05
C ALA A 655 36.78 -19.24 1.32
N HIS A 656 35.47 -19.30 1.38
CA HIS A 656 34.66 -20.28 0.68
C HIS A 656 33.59 -19.56 -0.16
N ARG A 657 33.43 -20.01 -1.40
CA ARG A 657 32.40 -19.51 -2.33
C ARG A 657 31.72 -20.70 -2.98
N PRO A 658 30.37 -20.80 -2.96
CA PRO A 658 29.66 -21.80 -3.73
C PRO A 658 30.04 -21.74 -5.21
N GLU A 659 30.20 -22.89 -5.86
CA GLU A 659 30.60 -22.97 -7.27
C GLU A 659 29.56 -22.31 -8.21
N HIS A 660 28.28 -22.37 -7.83
CA HIS A 660 27.16 -21.85 -8.60
C HIS A 660 26.31 -20.89 -7.75
N PRO A 661 25.70 -19.85 -8.36
CA PRO A 661 24.74 -19.00 -7.67
C PRO A 661 23.58 -19.82 -7.12
N LEU A 662 23.25 -19.61 -5.84
CA LEU A 662 22.07 -20.24 -5.21
C LEU A 662 20.77 -19.49 -5.56
N HIS A 663 20.90 -18.22 -5.94
CA HIS A 663 19.78 -17.33 -6.21
C HIS A 663 19.77 -16.82 -7.66
N GLU A 664 18.57 -16.63 -8.19
CA GLU A 664 18.34 -15.92 -9.45
C GLU A 664 18.20 -14.41 -9.18
N GLY A 665 19.33 -13.69 -9.22
CA GLY A 665 19.38 -12.27 -8.90
C GLY A 665 20.06 -11.99 -7.55
N PRO A 666 20.00 -10.75 -7.03
CA PRO A 666 20.68 -10.32 -5.82
C PRO A 666 20.33 -11.17 -4.60
N VAL A 667 21.35 -11.48 -3.79
CA VAL A 667 21.15 -11.96 -2.42
C VAL A 667 20.67 -10.77 -1.58
N THR A 668 19.48 -10.89 -0.98
CA THR A 668 18.82 -9.79 -0.29
C THR A 668 18.94 -9.88 1.23
N ALA A 669 19.15 -11.07 1.78
CA ALA A 669 19.28 -11.30 3.21
C ALA A 669 20.26 -12.43 3.51
N LEU A 670 20.98 -12.32 4.62
CA LEU A 670 21.92 -13.32 5.12
C LEU A 670 21.84 -13.39 6.64
N ASP A 671 22.06 -14.58 7.19
CA ASP A 671 22.40 -14.75 8.60
C ASP A 671 23.26 -16.00 8.81
N VAL A 672 23.94 -16.07 9.95
CA VAL A 672 24.86 -17.15 10.32
C VAL A 672 24.69 -17.58 11.77
N ALA A 673 24.71 -18.88 12.01
CA ALA A 673 24.62 -19.43 13.36
C ALA A 673 25.48 -20.70 13.51
N PRO A 674 25.95 -21.00 14.73
CA PRO A 674 26.59 -22.28 15.03
C PRO A 674 25.56 -23.41 14.92
N ALA A 675 25.97 -24.53 14.34
CA ALA A 675 25.16 -25.73 14.20
C ALA A 675 26.01 -27.00 14.36
N ASP A 676 25.36 -28.15 14.51
CA ASP A 676 26.06 -29.43 14.56
C ASP A 676 26.83 -29.66 13.26
N GLY A 677 28.17 -29.70 13.37
CA GLY A 677 29.06 -29.92 12.24
C GLY A 677 29.60 -28.68 11.54
N GLY A 678 29.39 -27.48 12.08
CA GLY A 678 30.07 -26.25 11.64
C GLY A 678 29.20 -24.99 11.74
N VAL A 679 29.51 -24.00 10.90
CA VAL A 679 28.72 -22.77 10.79
C VAL A 679 27.69 -22.93 9.68
N LEU A 680 26.41 -22.77 10.03
CA LEU A 680 25.31 -22.78 9.10
C LEU A 680 25.04 -21.36 8.61
N VAL A 681 24.89 -21.22 7.29
CA VAL A 681 24.52 -19.96 6.64
C VAL A 681 23.09 -20.09 6.12
N ALA A 682 22.25 -19.08 6.36
CA ALA A 682 20.99 -18.88 5.67
C ALA A 682 21.13 -17.74 4.65
N SER A 683 20.61 -17.93 3.44
CA SER A 683 20.57 -16.89 2.41
C SER A 683 19.19 -16.77 1.78
N GLY A 684 18.74 -15.53 1.62
CA GLY A 684 17.51 -15.15 0.92
C GLY A 684 17.80 -14.31 -0.32
N GLY A 685 17.00 -14.48 -1.37
CA GLY A 685 17.19 -13.75 -2.63
C GLY A 685 15.96 -13.00 -3.13
N GLU A 686 16.18 -12.16 -4.14
CA GLU A 686 15.12 -11.49 -4.91
C GLU A 686 14.17 -12.52 -5.57
N ASP A 687 14.66 -13.72 -5.84
CA ASP A 687 13.89 -14.86 -6.36
C ASP A 687 12.91 -15.49 -5.36
N GLY A 688 12.86 -15.01 -4.12
CA GLY A 688 11.97 -15.48 -3.07
C GLY A 688 12.34 -16.83 -2.47
N ARG A 689 13.52 -17.37 -2.82
CA ARG A 689 14.05 -18.62 -2.27
C ARG A 689 14.85 -18.35 -1.01
N VAL A 690 14.74 -19.26 -0.05
CA VAL A 690 15.57 -19.32 1.15
C VAL A 690 16.40 -20.61 1.11
N TRP A 691 17.71 -20.47 1.21
CA TRP A 691 18.66 -21.56 1.23
C TRP A 691 19.35 -21.66 2.58
N THR A 692 19.76 -22.88 2.95
CA THR A 692 20.73 -23.10 4.02
C THR A 692 21.88 -23.95 3.50
N TRP A 693 23.10 -23.65 3.93
CA TRP A 693 24.31 -24.33 3.49
C TRP A 693 25.43 -24.20 4.52
N MET A 694 26.42 -25.09 4.45
CA MET A 694 27.63 -25.06 5.27
C MET A 694 28.87 -24.96 4.35
N PRO A 695 29.89 -24.17 4.70
CA PRO A 695 31.15 -24.12 3.95
C PRO A 695 31.78 -25.51 3.76
N GLY A 696 32.30 -25.78 2.56
CA GLY A 696 32.94 -27.06 2.23
C GLY A 696 31.98 -28.24 2.07
N ARG A 697 30.65 -28.02 2.15
CA ARG A 697 29.63 -29.02 1.87
C ARG A 697 28.76 -28.57 0.70
N PRO A 698 28.30 -29.51 -0.17
CA PRO A 698 27.33 -29.15 -1.19
C PRO A 698 26.03 -28.65 -0.52
N PRO A 699 25.36 -27.63 -1.09
CA PRO A 699 24.06 -27.20 -0.62
C PRO A 699 23.03 -28.33 -0.78
N LEU A 700 21.89 -28.21 -0.09
CA LEU A 700 20.76 -29.12 -0.28
C LEU A 700 20.29 -29.11 -1.75
N PRO A 701 19.57 -30.15 -2.23
CA PRO A 701 19.09 -30.20 -3.62
C PRO A 701 17.94 -29.22 -3.92
N ALA A 702 17.31 -28.65 -2.90
CA ALA A 702 16.19 -27.73 -3.02
C ALA A 702 16.24 -26.66 -1.91
N PRO A 703 15.67 -25.46 -2.15
CA PRO A 703 15.58 -24.43 -1.11
C PRO A 703 14.75 -24.91 0.08
N VAL A 704 15.06 -24.42 1.27
CA VAL A 704 14.35 -24.78 2.51
C VAL A 704 12.97 -24.12 2.61
N ASP A 705 12.79 -22.99 1.93
CA ASP A 705 11.50 -22.34 1.72
C ASP A 705 11.52 -21.53 0.41
N GLN A 706 10.35 -21.33 -0.19
CA GLN A 706 10.22 -20.58 -1.44
C GLN A 706 8.84 -19.94 -1.54
N ARG A 707 8.80 -18.67 -1.96
CA ARG A 707 7.58 -17.91 -2.23
C ARG A 707 7.75 -17.07 -3.51
N PRO A 708 6.66 -16.60 -4.14
CA PRO A 708 6.74 -15.78 -5.36
C PRO A 708 7.13 -14.30 -5.09
N TRP A 709 7.57 -13.99 -3.87
CA TRP A 709 7.89 -12.64 -3.41
C TRP A 709 9.36 -12.60 -2.99
N PRO A 710 10.11 -11.52 -3.22
CA PRO A 710 11.47 -11.36 -2.72
C PRO A 710 11.61 -11.61 -1.21
N VAL A 711 12.69 -12.27 -0.79
CA VAL A 711 13.06 -12.38 0.63
C VAL A 711 13.58 -11.02 1.10
N THR A 712 13.13 -10.52 2.24
CA THR A 712 13.59 -9.22 2.79
C THR A 712 14.51 -9.38 3.99
N ALA A 713 14.35 -10.43 4.77
CA ALA A 713 15.20 -10.73 5.92
C ALA A 713 15.22 -12.24 6.20
N VAL A 714 16.33 -12.72 6.75
CA VAL A 714 16.45 -14.07 7.31
C VAL A 714 17.17 -13.97 8.65
N ALA A 715 16.89 -14.92 9.55
CA ALA A 715 17.68 -15.09 10.75
C ALA A 715 17.81 -16.57 11.15
N LEU A 716 18.95 -16.91 11.75
CA LEU A 716 19.26 -18.20 12.33
C LEU A 716 19.67 -18.01 13.80
N GLY A 717 19.23 -18.92 14.66
CA GLY A 717 19.70 -18.94 16.04
C GLY A 717 19.69 -20.33 16.62
N SER A 718 20.80 -20.72 17.25
CA SER A 718 20.83 -21.90 18.12
C SER A 718 20.22 -21.52 19.46
N THR A 719 19.01 -22.00 19.72
CA THR A 719 18.26 -21.69 20.94
C THR A 719 18.22 -22.91 21.86
N PRO A 720 17.86 -22.76 23.15
CA PRO A 720 17.63 -23.90 24.04
C PRO A 720 16.58 -24.90 23.51
N ALA A 721 15.67 -24.46 22.64
CA ALA A 721 14.65 -25.29 22.00
C ALA A 721 15.09 -25.88 20.65
N GLY A 722 16.36 -25.70 20.26
CA GLY A 722 16.93 -26.13 18.98
C GLY A 722 17.15 -24.97 18.00
N LEU A 723 17.59 -25.31 16.80
CA LEU A 723 17.87 -24.34 15.74
C LEU A 723 16.56 -23.72 15.22
N LEU A 724 16.47 -22.39 15.28
CA LEU A 724 15.35 -21.60 14.76
C LEU A 724 15.77 -20.89 13.47
N LEU A 725 14.96 -21.04 12.43
CA LEU A 725 15.04 -20.27 11.18
C LEU A 725 13.85 -19.33 11.09
N ALA A 726 14.12 -18.04 10.93
CA ALA A 726 13.14 -17.02 10.60
C ALA A 726 13.38 -16.52 9.17
N ALA A 727 12.33 -16.38 8.37
CA ALA A 727 12.41 -15.81 7.03
C ALA A 727 11.24 -14.87 6.79
N ALA A 728 11.50 -13.72 6.18
CA ALA A 728 10.49 -12.75 5.81
C ALA A 728 10.54 -12.37 4.34
N TRP A 729 9.39 -12.02 3.78
CA TRP A 729 9.22 -11.68 2.37
C TRP A 729 8.57 -10.31 2.18
N SER A 730 8.71 -9.74 0.99
CA SER A 730 8.25 -8.39 0.64
C SER A 730 6.74 -8.22 0.70
N ASP A 731 5.97 -9.31 0.64
CA ASP A 731 4.53 -9.28 0.86
C ASP A 731 4.18 -9.08 2.35
N GLY A 732 5.16 -9.10 3.25
CA GLY A 732 5.00 -8.87 4.68
C GLY A 732 4.78 -10.14 5.51
N LEU A 733 4.97 -11.33 4.94
CA LEU A 733 4.96 -12.57 5.71
C LEU A 733 6.28 -12.72 6.44
N LEU A 734 6.21 -13.04 7.73
CA LEU A 734 7.31 -13.60 8.51
C LEU A 734 6.95 -15.05 8.85
N ARG A 735 7.87 -15.98 8.61
CA ARG A 735 7.71 -17.38 8.97
C ARG A 735 8.81 -17.80 9.92
N LEU A 736 8.42 -18.44 11.02
CA LEU A 736 9.32 -19.00 12.03
C LEU A 736 9.24 -20.52 12.00
N ARG A 737 10.37 -21.22 11.87
CA ARG A 737 10.46 -22.68 11.85
C ARG A 737 11.58 -23.18 12.73
N ARG A 738 11.27 -24.05 13.69
CA ARG A 738 12.30 -24.82 14.40
C ARG A 738 12.65 -26.08 13.62
N TRP A 739 13.92 -26.42 13.61
CA TRP A 739 14.41 -27.61 12.92
C TRP A 739 13.87 -28.89 13.57
N GLY A 740 13.42 -29.84 12.76
CA GLY A 740 12.90 -31.13 13.25
C GLY A 740 11.45 -31.12 13.74
N GLU A 741 10.77 -29.97 13.80
CA GLU A 741 9.34 -29.92 14.07
C GLU A 741 8.54 -30.50 12.89
N ARG A 742 7.59 -31.39 13.20
CA ARG A 742 6.69 -32.00 12.19
C ARG A 742 5.61 -31.04 11.69
N HIS A 743 5.38 -29.94 12.42
CA HIS A 743 4.33 -28.97 12.10
C HIS A 743 4.87 -27.85 11.20
N HIS A 744 3.98 -27.31 10.37
CA HIS A 744 4.24 -26.06 9.65
C HIS A 744 4.53 -24.96 10.68
N GLY A 745 5.63 -24.22 10.49
CA GLY A 745 6.04 -23.12 11.37
C GLY A 745 4.99 -22.03 11.58
N ALA A 746 5.29 -21.03 12.41
CA ALA A 746 4.38 -19.91 12.66
C ALA A 746 4.47 -18.88 11.52
N ASP A 747 3.34 -18.63 10.85
CA ASP A 747 3.18 -17.57 9.85
C ASP A 747 2.62 -16.31 10.53
N ILE A 748 3.33 -15.20 10.40
CA ILE A 748 3.10 -13.95 11.13
C ILE A 748 3.00 -12.79 10.14
N ARG A 749 2.06 -11.88 10.38
CA ARG A 749 1.90 -10.62 9.66
C ARG A 749 1.96 -9.50 10.68
N LEU A 750 2.75 -8.45 10.40
CA LEU A 750 3.00 -7.35 11.33
C LEU A 750 2.58 -5.98 10.78
N GLY A 751 1.85 -5.95 9.66
CA GLY A 751 1.40 -4.72 9.00
C GLY A 751 2.40 -4.14 7.99
N ALA A 752 3.70 -4.39 8.16
CA ALA A 752 4.76 -3.91 7.28
C ALA A 752 5.75 -5.02 6.87
N ALA A 753 6.56 -4.77 5.83
CA ALA A 753 7.63 -5.68 5.43
C ALA A 753 8.78 -5.63 6.44
N VAL A 754 9.26 -6.80 6.84
CA VAL A 754 10.39 -6.90 7.77
C VAL A 754 11.68 -6.49 7.06
N ARG A 755 12.45 -5.60 7.70
CA ARG A 755 13.74 -5.09 7.20
C ARG A 755 14.91 -5.92 7.66
N THR A 756 15.00 -6.16 8.97
CA THR A 756 16.01 -7.05 9.54
C THR A 756 15.37 -8.01 10.52
N LEU A 757 15.95 -9.20 10.61
CA LEU A 757 15.60 -10.24 11.57
C LEU A 757 16.85 -10.63 12.34
N SER A 758 16.67 -11.00 13.59
CA SER A 758 17.69 -11.71 14.35
C SER A 758 17.05 -12.62 15.39
N VAL A 759 17.78 -13.65 15.81
CA VAL A 759 17.38 -14.55 16.89
C VAL A 759 18.35 -14.38 18.04
N THR A 760 17.85 -14.06 19.23
CA THR A 760 18.69 -13.96 20.43
C THR A 760 19.05 -15.37 20.94
N PRO A 761 20.12 -15.52 21.74
CA PRO A 761 20.46 -16.80 22.35
C PRO A 761 19.32 -17.42 23.18
N ASP A 762 18.48 -16.58 23.80
CA ASP A 762 17.32 -17.02 24.58
C ASP A 762 16.10 -17.43 23.72
N GLY A 763 16.20 -17.28 22.40
CA GLY A 763 15.16 -17.65 21.44
C GLY A 763 14.12 -16.58 21.16
N LEU A 764 14.37 -15.32 21.51
CA LEU A 764 13.54 -14.20 21.05
C LEU A 764 13.86 -13.89 19.59
N VAL A 765 12.82 -13.69 18.79
CA VAL A 765 12.95 -13.22 17.40
C VAL A 765 12.76 -11.71 17.41
N VAL A 766 13.84 -10.97 17.15
CA VAL A 766 13.80 -9.51 17.03
C VAL A 766 13.54 -9.14 15.57
N VAL A 767 12.49 -8.36 15.37
CA VAL A 767 11.96 -7.99 14.07
C VAL A 767 12.00 -6.48 13.91
N ALA A 768 12.80 -5.97 12.97
CA ALA A 768 12.79 -4.55 12.64
C ALA A 768 11.85 -4.29 11.46
N LEU A 769 10.88 -3.41 11.68
CA LEU A 769 9.95 -2.87 10.69
C LEU A 769 10.37 -1.42 10.33
N PRO A 770 9.80 -0.79 9.29
CA PRO A 770 10.15 0.57 8.90
C PRO A 770 9.92 1.65 9.97
N GLY A 771 9.17 1.38 11.04
CA GLY A 771 8.93 2.37 12.10
C GLY A 771 8.91 1.81 13.52
N SER A 772 9.31 0.55 13.71
CA SER A 772 9.34 -0.10 15.03
C SER A 772 10.22 -1.33 15.04
N VAL A 773 10.72 -1.68 16.22
CA VAL A 773 11.37 -2.96 16.49
C VAL A 773 10.50 -3.74 17.46
N LEU A 774 10.25 -5.01 17.18
CA LEU A 774 9.42 -5.91 17.99
C LEU A 774 10.25 -7.11 18.42
N ALA A 775 10.04 -7.62 19.63
CA ALA A 775 10.49 -8.96 19.99
C ALA A 775 9.30 -9.92 20.10
N LEU A 776 9.43 -11.05 19.41
CA LEU A 776 8.45 -12.12 19.39
C LEU A 776 9.04 -13.37 20.01
N THR A 777 8.20 -14.21 20.58
CA THR A 777 8.56 -15.56 21.00
C THR A 777 7.57 -16.57 20.46
N LEU A 778 8.03 -17.79 20.18
CA LEU A 778 7.15 -18.90 19.84
C LEU A 778 6.49 -19.45 21.11
N VAL A 779 5.18 -19.70 21.03
CA VAL A 779 4.39 -20.27 22.13
C VAL A 779 4.01 -21.69 21.70
N GLY A 780 4.51 -22.68 22.45
CA GLY A 780 4.38 -24.10 22.11
C GLY A 780 5.50 -24.91 22.74
#